data_AF-J1IYZ2-F1
#
_entry.id   AF-J1IYZ2-F1
#
_cell.length_a   1.000
_cell.length_b   1.000
_cell.length_c   1.000
_cell.angle_alpha   90.00
_cell.angle_beta   90.00
_cell.angle_gamma   90.00
#
_symmetry.space_group_name_H-M   'P 1'
#
loop_
_entity.id
_entity.type
_entity.pdbx_description
1 polymer ?
#
loop_
_entity_poly.entity_id
_entity_poly.type
_entity_poly.pdbx_seq_one_letter_code
_entity_poly.pdbx_strand_id
1 'polypeptide(L)'
;MKATDHLFLVDGSGYIFRAYYALPPLKRKKDGLPVGAVAGFCNMLWKLLCDARNTATGVVPTHFAVIFDYSSDTFRKQIYPQYKANREIPPEDLIPQFALIRQATKAFNLPCIEEEGFEADDLIATYAKLATKVGAKTTIISSDKDLMQLVNTHVSLYDSMKDKHIGISEVIEKWGVAPEKMVDLQALIGDTTDNVPGIPGIGPKIAAQLLDQFGSLDLLLQRVAEIKQTKRRENIQNYSEQAKISRELVRLKTDVPIDNNLDDFILEPQDGPRLIAFLKTMEFTTLTRRVAEATMCDAAVIDALDIDVEWEKPKYKNDFDIKDVNSTLSHNFSENSPQSLAEKCKGQALTQKITRDTYTTILDEEVLKDWLWKAEEQGFFAFDTETTSLDPLQAKLVGFSLALKPGKAAYVPLEHVEGEDDLLGGARIVGQIEPQKALALLKPILENQAVLKIGQNIKYDWLVMKQKGIVIRSFDDTMLLSYVLDAGSLTHNMDDLSKRWLGHTPIAYKDLTHNGKKITSFAKVDLKQATLYAAEDADVTLRLWQVLKPQLVSQRMTKIYERFDRPLIEVLARMEERGILVDRQILLRLSGELAQAALILEEEIYQLAGEKFNIASPKQLGDILFGKMRLPGGAKTKGGQWSTSAQTLEELAAEGHVLPRKVIDWRQLAKLKSTYTDALPSYILPKTGRVHTNYSLATTSTGRLSSSEPNLQNIPVRTAEGRKIRTAFIAPKGHVLLSADYSQIELRILAHIADITALKEAFAKGQDIHAMTASQMFGVAIEGMDSDIRRRAKAINFGIIYGISAFGLANQLGFSRQEAGRYIQLYFERFPGIKDYMEKTKIFARQNGYVETIFGRRIHYPEIKATNLQVRSFNERAAINAPIQGSAADIIRRAMIHMEDALQKEKLSAKMLLQVHDELIFEVPEDESEKTMVVVKKVMENAAMPVLSLSVPLEVKVMIAKNWDEAH
;
A
#
# COMPACT_ATOMS: atom_id res chain seq x y z
N MET A 1 32.89 -30.16 35.11
CA MET A 1 33.12 -28.73 34.84
C MET A 1 33.89 -28.11 36.00
N LYS A 2 34.80 -27.17 35.74
CA LYS A 2 35.65 -26.45 36.72
C LYS A 2 35.43 -24.94 36.64
N ALA A 3 35.91 -24.17 37.63
CA ALA A 3 35.72 -22.71 37.68
C ALA A 3 36.32 -21.92 36.49
N THR A 4 37.30 -22.50 35.79
CA THR A 4 37.91 -21.90 34.59
C THR A 4 37.11 -22.15 33.30
N ASP A 5 36.07 -22.98 33.37
CA ASP A 5 35.24 -23.35 32.22
C ASP A 5 34.14 -22.32 31.96
N HIS A 6 33.69 -22.28 30.71
CA HIS A 6 32.61 -21.39 30.27
C HIS A 6 31.55 -22.19 29.51
N LEU A 7 30.32 -22.15 30.01
CA LEU A 7 29.16 -22.85 29.47
C LEU A 7 28.33 -21.93 28.58
N PHE A 8 28.02 -22.38 27.37
CA PHE A 8 27.05 -21.74 26.48
C PHE A 8 25.75 -22.55 26.47
N LEU A 9 24.64 -21.90 26.81
CA LEU A 9 23.30 -22.50 26.78
C LEU A 9 22.48 -21.78 25.71
N VAL A 10 22.12 -22.48 24.64
CA VAL A 10 21.28 -21.92 23.58
C VAL A 10 19.82 -22.23 23.87
N ASP A 11 19.00 -21.18 23.93
CA ASP A 11 17.54 -21.29 23.90
C ASP A 11 17.11 -21.69 22.48
N GLY A 12 17.04 -23.01 22.25
CA GLY A 12 16.73 -23.63 20.97
C GLY A 12 15.31 -23.32 20.52
N SER A 13 14.34 -23.34 21.43
CA SER A 13 12.95 -22.97 21.16
C SER A 13 12.82 -21.53 20.65
N GLY A 14 13.39 -20.56 21.34
CA GLY A 14 13.42 -19.17 20.91
C GLY A 14 14.20 -18.97 19.60
N TYR A 15 15.28 -19.74 19.40
CA TYR A 15 16.08 -19.73 18.19
C TYR A 15 15.32 -20.19 16.94
N ILE A 16 14.46 -21.21 17.04
CA ILE A 16 13.67 -21.73 15.92
C ILE A 16 12.80 -20.63 15.30
N PHE A 17 12.02 -19.93 16.13
CA PHE A 17 11.14 -18.87 15.64
C PHE A 17 11.94 -17.69 15.09
N ARG A 18 13.07 -17.32 15.71
CA ARG A 18 13.95 -16.27 15.19
C ARG A 18 14.52 -16.64 13.82
N ALA A 19 14.98 -17.88 13.63
CA ALA A 19 15.46 -18.38 12.36
C ALA A 19 14.37 -18.39 11.29
N TYR A 20 13.15 -18.83 11.64
CA TYR A 20 12.00 -18.85 10.74
C TYR A 20 11.63 -17.45 10.24
N TYR A 21 11.57 -16.45 11.12
CA TYR A 21 11.21 -15.07 10.73
C TYR A 21 12.36 -14.26 10.11
N ALA A 22 13.62 -14.70 10.27
CA ALA A 22 14.79 -14.00 9.73
C ALA A 22 15.04 -14.31 8.25
N LEU A 23 14.64 -15.48 7.76
CA LEU A 23 14.86 -15.92 6.38
C LEU A 23 13.54 -16.03 5.61
N PRO A 24 13.54 -15.80 4.28
CA PRO A 24 12.36 -16.10 3.46
C PRO A 24 12.04 -17.60 3.50
N PRO A 25 10.80 -18.02 3.18
CA PRO A 25 10.42 -19.43 3.15
C PRO A 25 11.29 -20.20 2.13
N LEU A 26 12.15 -21.10 2.63
CA LEU A 26 12.99 -21.98 1.81
C LEU A 26 12.41 -23.39 1.83
N LYS A 27 12.44 -24.06 0.67
CA LYS A 27 12.02 -25.45 0.50
C LYS A 27 13.13 -26.25 -0.15
N ARG A 28 13.30 -27.50 0.29
CA ARG A 28 14.17 -28.49 -0.33
C ARG A 28 13.67 -28.78 -1.75
N LYS A 29 14.56 -28.81 -2.75
CA LYS A 29 14.17 -28.92 -4.16
C LYS A 29 13.64 -30.30 -4.51
N LYS A 30 14.20 -31.36 -3.90
CA LYS A 30 13.83 -32.76 -4.18
C LYS A 30 12.35 -33.07 -3.90
N ASP A 31 11.79 -32.57 -2.80
CA ASP A 31 10.47 -33.00 -2.30
C ASP A 31 9.58 -31.86 -1.77
N GLY A 32 10.08 -30.62 -1.77
CA GLY A 32 9.32 -29.46 -1.33
C GLY A 32 9.21 -29.30 0.19
N LEU A 33 9.97 -30.09 0.96
CA LEU A 33 10.02 -30.00 2.42
C LEU A 33 10.45 -28.58 2.84
N PRO A 34 9.68 -27.86 3.67
CA PRO A 34 10.11 -26.58 4.23
C PRO A 34 11.38 -26.76 5.05
N VAL A 35 12.41 -25.94 4.79
CA VAL A 35 13.71 -26.02 5.45
C VAL A 35 14.27 -24.64 5.83
N GLY A 36 13.47 -23.57 5.73
CA GLY A 36 13.90 -22.20 6.01
C GLY A 36 14.36 -21.96 7.45
N ALA A 37 13.62 -22.44 8.44
CA ALA A 37 14.00 -22.36 9.84
C ALA A 37 15.24 -23.22 10.13
N VAL A 38 15.34 -24.41 9.53
CA VAL A 38 16.51 -25.28 9.63
C VAL A 38 17.77 -24.58 9.07
N ALA A 39 17.66 -23.95 7.90
CA ALA A 39 18.75 -23.21 7.28
C ALA A 39 19.23 -22.04 8.15
N GLY A 40 18.30 -21.25 8.69
CA GLY A 40 18.61 -20.14 9.58
C GLY A 40 19.28 -20.61 10.86
N PHE A 41 18.73 -21.65 11.48
CA PHE A 41 19.25 -22.25 12.69
C PHE A 41 20.68 -22.78 12.51
N CYS A 42 20.94 -23.57 11.44
CA CYS A 42 22.27 -24.08 11.14
C CYS A 42 23.29 -22.96 10.89
N ASN A 43 22.92 -21.89 10.18
CA ASN A 43 23.82 -20.76 9.97
C ASN A 43 24.12 -20.00 11.27
N MET A 44 23.12 -19.82 12.14
CA MET A 44 23.29 -19.17 13.44
C MET A 44 24.19 -19.99 14.37
N LEU A 45 23.98 -21.31 14.45
CA LEU A 45 24.86 -22.21 15.22
C LEU A 45 26.28 -22.24 14.65
N TRP A 46 26.43 -22.36 13.34
CA TRP A 46 27.75 -22.38 12.70
C TRP A 46 28.52 -21.09 12.96
N LYS A 47 27.86 -19.93 12.85
CA LYS A 47 28.46 -18.64 13.21
C LYS A 47 28.87 -18.62 14.68
N LEU A 48 28.01 -19.08 15.59
CA LEU A 48 28.31 -19.09 17.02
C LEU A 48 29.50 -20.00 17.36
N LEU A 49 29.63 -21.15 16.71
CA LEU A 49 30.74 -22.09 16.93
C LEU A 49 32.06 -21.60 16.30
N CYS A 50 32.04 -21.05 15.09
CA CYS A 50 33.24 -20.59 14.40
C CYS A 50 33.73 -19.22 14.88
N ASP A 51 32.81 -18.29 15.12
CA ASP A 51 33.11 -16.89 15.40
C ASP A 51 33.02 -16.54 16.90
N ALA A 52 32.88 -17.50 17.82
CA ALA A 52 32.75 -17.25 19.27
C ALA A 52 33.77 -16.23 19.81
N ARG A 53 35.02 -16.28 19.30
CA ARG A 53 36.12 -15.34 19.63
C ARG A 53 35.93 -13.90 19.15
N ASN A 54 35.13 -13.70 18.11
CA ASN A 54 34.92 -12.43 17.41
C ASN A 54 33.55 -11.78 17.71
N THR A 55 32.73 -12.40 18.57
CA THR A 55 31.46 -11.83 19.03
C THR A 55 31.68 -10.85 20.19
N ALA A 56 30.70 -10.01 20.49
CA ALA A 56 30.75 -9.08 21.64
C ALA A 56 30.98 -9.77 23.00
N THR A 57 30.84 -11.10 23.08
CA THR A 57 31.16 -11.87 24.29
C THR A 57 32.66 -12.09 24.48
N GLY A 58 33.45 -12.14 23.40
CA GLY A 58 34.90 -12.30 23.43
C GLY A 58 35.42 -13.61 24.05
N VAL A 59 34.57 -14.63 24.23
CA VAL A 59 34.92 -15.87 24.95
C VAL A 59 34.65 -17.11 24.11
N VAL A 60 35.56 -18.09 24.20
CA VAL A 60 35.37 -19.44 23.63
C VAL A 60 34.67 -20.32 24.67
N PRO A 61 33.53 -20.95 24.34
CA PRO A 61 32.92 -21.93 25.22
C PRO A 61 33.79 -23.18 25.35
N THR A 62 33.93 -23.70 26.57
CA THR A 62 34.45 -25.07 26.80
C THR A 62 33.32 -26.09 26.86
N HIS A 63 32.12 -25.63 27.21
CA HIS A 63 30.91 -26.45 27.24
C HIS A 63 29.78 -25.77 26.45
N PHE A 64 28.95 -26.55 25.77
CA PHE A 64 27.89 -26.05 24.90
C PHE A 64 26.69 -27.00 24.90
N ALA A 65 25.48 -26.48 25.07
CA ALA A 65 24.24 -27.25 24.91
C ALA A 65 23.13 -26.42 24.24
N VAL A 66 22.24 -27.10 23.52
CA VAL A 66 21.02 -26.50 22.96
C VAL A 66 19.81 -27.11 23.65
N ILE A 67 18.96 -26.25 24.20
CA ILE A 67 17.83 -26.63 25.05
C ILE A 67 16.54 -26.32 24.31
N PHE A 68 15.62 -27.28 24.26
CA PHE A 68 14.33 -27.15 23.62
C PHE A 68 13.19 -27.42 24.59
N ASP A 69 12.02 -26.85 24.30
CA ASP A 69 10.77 -27.26 24.96
C ASP A 69 10.38 -28.66 24.49
N TYR A 70 9.95 -29.50 25.43
CA TYR A 70 9.48 -30.85 25.15
C TYR A 70 8.04 -30.85 24.60
N SER A 71 7.13 -30.16 25.26
CA SER A 71 5.72 -30.05 24.85
C SER A 71 5.08 -28.75 25.33
N SER A 72 3.88 -28.44 24.83
CA SER A 72 3.11 -27.28 25.28
C SER A 72 2.45 -27.46 26.66
N ASP A 73 2.49 -28.67 27.23
CA ASP A 73 1.83 -28.99 28.50
C ASP A 73 2.86 -29.07 29.63
N THR A 74 2.93 -28.00 30.41
CA THR A 74 3.91 -27.83 31.50
C THR A 74 3.19 -27.63 32.83
N PHE A 75 3.92 -27.71 33.95
CA PHE A 75 3.35 -27.46 35.27
C PHE A 75 2.68 -26.07 35.40
N ARG A 76 3.06 -25.09 34.57
CA ARG A 76 2.45 -23.74 34.57
C ARG A 76 0.97 -23.74 34.17
N LYS A 77 0.54 -24.68 33.30
CA LYS A 77 -0.89 -24.83 32.97
C LYS A 77 -1.72 -25.37 34.14
N GLN A 78 -1.10 -26.07 35.10
CA GLN A 78 -1.75 -26.50 36.33
C GLN A 78 -1.97 -25.31 37.28
N ILE A 79 -1.06 -24.34 37.27
CA ILE A 79 -1.14 -23.10 38.06
C ILE A 79 -2.17 -22.13 37.45
N TYR A 80 -2.13 -21.94 36.13
CA TYR A 80 -3.04 -21.07 35.41
C TYR A 80 -3.45 -21.69 34.07
N PRO A 81 -4.68 -22.25 33.95
CA PRO A 81 -5.11 -22.97 32.75
C PRO A 81 -5.07 -22.15 31.45
N GLN A 82 -5.16 -20.82 31.54
CA GLN A 82 -5.10 -19.96 30.36
C GLN A 82 -3.66 -19.58 29.96
N TYR A 83 -2.63 -20.03 30.69
CA TYR A 83 -1.23 -19.77 30.35
C TYR A 83 -0.90 -20.35 28.97
N LYS A 84 -0.35 -19.51 28.08
CA LYS A 84 -0.07 -19.79 26.67
C LYS A 84 -1.29 -20.28 25.85
N ALA A 85 -2.52 -20.15 26.36
CA ALA A 85 -3.73 -20.63 25.67
C ALA A 85 -4.07 -19.84 24.39
N ASN A 86 -3.60 -18.60 24.28
CA ASN A 86 -3.78 -17.74 23.11
C ASN A 86 -2.59 -17.80 22.13
N ARG A 87 -1.59 -18.66 22.37
CA ARG A 87 -0.48 -18.80 21.42
C ARG A 87 -1.03 -19.41 20.13
N GLU A 88 -0.80 -18.69 19.03
CA GLU A 88 -1.13 -19.16 17.70
C GLU A 88 -0.41 -20.50 17.44
N ILE A 89 -1.12 -21.43 16.81
CA ILE A 89 -0.54 -22.71 16.39
C ILE A 89 0.63 -22.39 15.45
N PRO A 90 1.83 -22.99 15.65
CA PRO A 90 2.95 -22.76 14.76
C PRO A 90 2.54 -22.96 13.29
N PRO A 91 3.03 -22.11 12.36
CA PRO A 91 2.70 -22.24 10.94
C PRO A 91 2.87 -23.68 10.43
N GLU A 92 1.96 -24.14 9.56
CA GLU A 92 1.98 -25.53 9.07
C GLU A 92 3.32 -25.92 8.41
N ASP A 93 4.04 -24.95 7.85
CA ASP A 93 5.36 -25.16 7.25
C ASP A 93 6.50 -25.18 8.27
N LEU A 94 6.31 -24.65 9.48
CA LEU A 94 7.28 -24.71 10.57
C LEU A 94 7.20 -26.05 11.33
N ILE A 95 6.01 -26.64 11.46
CA ILE A 95 5.78 -27.91 12.18
C ILE A 95 6.78 -29.02 11.78
N PRO A 96 6.96 -29.37 10.47
CA PRO A 96 7.89 -30.44 10.09
C PRO A 96 9.37 -30.09 10.36
N GLN A 97 9.70 -28.82 10.59
CA GLN A 97 11.07 -28.37 10.81
C GLN A 97 11.54 -28.55 12.26
N PHE A 98 10.65 -28.73 13.24
CA PHE A 98 11.03 -28.94 14.65
C PHE A 98 11.90 -30.18 14.83
N ALA A 99 11.50 -31.31 14.24
CA ALA A 99 12.26 -32.56 14.28
C ALA A 99 13.61 -32.42 13.56
N LEU A 100 13.62 -31.75 12.40
CA LEU A 100 14.84 -31.49 11.62
C LEU A 100 15.85 -30.63 12.38
N ILE A 101 15.38 -29.68 13.17
CA ILE A 101 16.26 -28.81 13.98
C ILE A 101 16.92 -29.60 15.11
N ARG A 102 16.22 -30.55 15.74
CA ARG A 102 16.83 -31.47 16.71
C ARG A 102 17.88 -32.37 16.07
N GLN A 103 17.58 -32.88 14.87
CA GLN A 103 18.55 -33.63 14.08
C GLN A 103 19.75 -32.78 13.68
N ALA A 104 19.53 -31.50 13.33
CA ALA A 104 20.61 -30.56 13.06
C ALA A 104 21.52 -30.38 14.28
N THR A 105 20.97 -30.15 15.47
CA THR A 105 21.75 -30.06 16.72
C THR A 105 22.64 -31.30 16.92
N LYS A 106 22.08 -32.49 16.73
CA LYS A 106 22.83 -33.76 16.83
C LYS A 106 23.90 -33.90 15.73
N ALA A 107 23.65 -33.39 14.52
CA ALA A 107 24.61 -33.40 13.42
C ALA A 107 25.78 -32.45 13.66
N PHE A 108 25.56 -31.34 14.39
CA PHE A 108 26.60 -30.45 14.89
C PHE A 108 27.36 -31.01 16.11
N ASN A 109 27.16 -32.29 16.45
CA ASN A 109 27.76 -32.92 17.64
C ASN A 109 27.50 -32.13 18.94
N LEU A 110 26.30 -31.55 19.07
CA LEU A 110 25.91 -30.78 20.25
C LEU A 110 24.86 -31.54 21.08
N PRO A 111 24.93 -31.46 22.42
CA PRO A 111 23.87 -31.94 23.30
C PRO A 111 22.53 -31.25 22.97
N CYS A 112 21.50 -32.08 22.71
CA CYS A 112 20.13 -31.65 22.44
C CYS A 112 19.29 -32.03 23.67
N ILE A 113 18.97 -31.04 24.50
CA ILE A 113 18.37 -31.26 25.83
C ILE A 113 16.91 -30.82 25.82
N GLU A 114 16.02 -31.69 26.31
CA GLU A 114 14.60 -31.45 26.52
C GLU A 114 14.11 -32.39 27.63
N GLU A 115 13.17 -31.94 28.46
CA GLU A 115 12.65 -32.70 29.61
C GLU A 115 11.14 -32.57 29.68
N GLU A 116 10.43 -33.67 29.91
CA GLU A 116 8.96 -33.68 29.92
C GLU A 116 8.40 -32.89 31.12
N GLY A 117 7.40 -32.04 30.85
CA GLY A 117 6.71 -31.26 31.89
C GLY A 117 7.39 -29.95 32.31
N PHE A 118 8.57 -29.65 31.76
CA PHE A 118 9.34 -28.42 32.01
C PHE A 118 9.61 -27.64 30.72
N GLU A 119 9.83 -26.33 30.86
CA GLU A 119 10.18 -25.46 29.73
C GLU A 119 11.69 -25.35 29.57
N ALA A 120 12.15 -25.00 28.36
CA ALA A 120 13.56 -24.80 28.07
C ALA A 120 14.21 -23.79 29.04
N ASP A 121 13.47 -22.75 29.41
CA ASP A 121 13.94 -21.72 30.34
C ASP A 121 14.22 -22.27 31.75
N ASP A 122 13.45 -23.25 32.23
CA ASP A 122 13.65 -23.89 33.54
C ASP A 122 14.90 -24.78 33.54
N LEU A 123 15.14 -25.48 32.43
CA LEU A 123 16.35 -26.27 32.22
C LEU A 123 17.58 -25.35 32.17
N ILE A 124 17.52 -24.26 31.40
CA ILE A 124 18.58 -23.25 31.33
C ILE A 124 18.88 -22.68 32.72
N ALA A 125 17.84 -22.33 33.49
CA ALA A 125 17.98 -21.83 34.84
C ALA A 125 18.64 -22.84 35.79
N THR A 126 18.28 -24.13 35.68
CA THR A 126 18.88 -25.22 36.46
C THR A 126 20.36 -25.40 36.13
N TYR A 127 20.72 -25.50 34.85
CA TYR A 127 22.12 -25.65 34.43
C TYR A 127 22.99 -24.42 34.75
N ALA A 128 22.47 -23.21 34.56
CA ALA A 128 23.18 -21.98 34.92
C ALA A 128 23.49 -21.92 36.43
N LYS A 129 22.57 -22.38 37.29
CA LYS A 129 22.78 -22.48 38.74
C LYS A 129 23.82 -23.54 39.09
N LEU A 130 23.79 -24.71 38.45
CA LEU A 130 24.79 -25.75 38.67
C LEU A 130 26.19 -25.28 38.25
N ALA A 131 26.31 -24.61 37.11
CA ALA A 131 27.58 -24.05 36.63
C ALA A 131 28.10 -22.97 37.58
N THR A 132 27.22 -22.09 38.07
CA THR A 132 27.56 -21.08 39.07
C THR A 132 28.05 -21.71 40.38
N LYS A 133 27.45 -22.82 40.82
CA LYS A 133 27.84 -23.54 42.06
C LYS A 133 29.28 -24.09 41.99
N VAL A 134 29.76 -24.46 40.80
CA VAL A 134 31.15 -24.90 40.58
C VAL A 134 32.10 -23.74 40.23
N GLY A 135 31.61 -22.50 40.25
CA GLY A 135 32.36 -21.28 39.97
C GLY A 135 32.58 -20.98 38.49
N ALA A 136 31.92 -21.72 37.58
CA ALA A 136 32.05 -21.52 36.15
C ALA A 136 31.18 -20.37 35.64
N LYS A 137 31.56 -19.78 34.50
CA LYS A 137 30.76 -18.74 33.83
C LYS A 137 29.77 -19.35 32.85
N THR A 138 28.60 -18.73 32.73
CA THR A 138 27.55 -19.14 31.79
C THR A 138 27.15 -17.97 30.90
N THR A 139 27.10 -18.20 29.59
CA THR A 139 26.48 -17.30 28.63
C THR A 139 25.24 -17.95 28.03
N ILE A 140 24.09 -17.36 28.29
CA ILE A 140 22.81 -17.79 27.76
C ILE A 140 22.59 -17.07 26.43
N ILE A 141 22.45 -17.84 25.36
CA ILE A 141 22.26 -17.31 24.03
C ILE A 141 20.76 -17.11 23.79
N SER A 142 20.24 -16.02 24.35
CA SER A 142 18.88 -15.56 24.15
C SER A 142 18.79 -14.05 24.42
N SER A 143 17.68 -13.45 23.98
CA SER A 143 17.29 -12.09 24.30
C SER A 143 15.98 -12.06 25.09
N ASP A 144 15.48 -13.23 25.51
CA ASP A 144 14.24 -13.34 26.26
C ASP A 144 14.35 -12.59 27.59
N LYS A 145 13.29 -11.87 27.93
CA LYS A 145 13.20 -11.12 29.18
C LYS A 145 13.08 -12.05 30.38
N ASP A 146 12.53 -13.25 30.23
CA ASP A 146 12.26 -14.16 31.36
C ASP A 146 13.58 -14.73 31.89
N LEU A 147 14.52 -15.03 31.00
CA LEU A 147 15.90 -15.44 31.34
C LEU A 147 16.75 -14.32 31.97
N MET A 148 16.33 -13.04 31.88
CA MET A 148 17.08 -11.93 32.50
C MET A 148 17.10 -12.00 34.02
N GLN A 149 16.18 -12.75 34.65
CA GLN A 149 16.18 -12.99 36.10
C GLN A 149 17.40 -13.82 36.58
N LEU A 150 18.09 -14.50 35.66
CA LEU A 150 19.27 -15.32 35.96
C LEU A 150 20.57 -14.51 35.93
N VAL A 151 20.58 -13.31 35.35
CA VAL A 151 21.78 -12.49 35.13
C VAL A 151 22.42 -12.14 36.47
N ASN A 152 23.71 -12.44 36.60
CA ASN A 152 24.52 -12.13 37.77
C ASN A 152 26.00 -12.02 37.38
N THR A 153 26.92 -12.08 38.33
CA THR A 153 28.38 -11.96 38.07
C THR A 153 28.96 -13.16 37.29
N HIS A 154 28.29 -14.31 37.31
CA HIS A 154 28.69 -15.55 36.62
C HIS A 154 27.81 -15.85 35.40
N VAL A 155 26.59 -15.30 35.33
CA VAL A 155 25.62 -15.58 34.26
C VAL A 155 25.32 -14.29 33.48
N SER A 156 25.44 -14.36 32.16
CA SER A 156 25.08 -13.25 31.25
C SER A 156 24.30 -13.75 30.05
N LEU A 157 23.58 -12.85 29.36
CA LEU A 157 22.87 -13.15 28.13
C LEU A 157 23.62 -12.58 26.92
N TYR A 158 23.42 -13.19 25.75
CA TYR A 158 23.92 -12.70 24.48
C TYR A 158 22.84 -12.77 23.39
N ASP A 159 22.51 -11.62 22.82
CA ASP A 159 21.63 -11.48 21.67
C ASP A 159 22.46 -11.59 20.38
N SER A 160 22.47 -12.77 19.78
CA SER A 160 23.23 -13.07 18.56
C SER A 160 22.76 -12.33 17.31
N MET A 161 21.54 -11.78 17.31
CA MET A 161 21.00 -11.03 16.17
C MET A 161 21.49 -9.57 16.19
N LYS A 162 21.58 -8.98 17.38
CA LYS A 162 22.08 -7.60 17.57
C LYS A 162 23.55 -7.53 17.92
N ASP A 163 24.20 -8.69 18.07
CA ASP A 163 25.56 -8.83 18.58
C ASP A 163 25.75 -8.03 19.88
N LYS A 164 24.84 -8.22 20.84
CA LYS A 164 24.80 -7.46 22.09
C LYS A 164 24.92 -8.38 23.31
N HIS A 165 25.93 -8.11 24.15
CA HIS A 165 26.05 -8.69 25.48
C HIS A 165 25.07 -8.00 26.45
N ILE A 166 24.44 -8.80 27.32
CA ILE A 166 23.45 -8.34 28.29
C ILE A 166 23.91 -8.82 29.67
N GLY A 167 24.51 -7.91 30.44
CA GLY A 167 24.84 -8.07 31.85
C GLY A 167 23.88 -7.29 32.75
N ILE A 168 24.28 -7.12 34.02
CA ILE A 168 23.47 -6.44 35.05
C ILE A 168 23.14 -5.00 34.63
N SER A 169 24.14 -4.27 34.11
CA SER A 169 23.99 -2.87 33.66
C SER A 169 22.95 -2.74 32.55
N GLU A 170 22.97 -3.64 31.58
CA GLU A 170 22.05 -3.61 30.44
C GLU A 170 20.62 -4.00 30.84
N VAL A 171 20.46 -4.88 31.84
CA VAL A 171 19.14 -5.20 32.41
C VAL A 171 18.56 -3.97 33.10
N ILE A 172 19.37 -3.27 33.92
CA ILE A 172 18.95 -2.04 34.60
C ILE A 172 18.63 -0.94 33.59
N GLU A 173 19.48 -0.74 32.59
CA GLU A 173 19.26 0.25 31.52
C GLU A 173 17.92 0.00 30.79
N LYS A 174 17.62 -1.27 30.50
CA LYS A 174 16.44 -1.65 29.72
C LYS A 174 15.14 -1.65 30.54
N TRP A 175 15.16 -2.13 31.77
CA TRP A 175 13.95 -2.38 32.57
C TRP A 175 13.82 -1.48 33.80
N GLY A 176 14.86 -0.74 34.16
CA GLY A 176 14.87 0.15 35.33
C GLY A 176 14.98 -0.57 36.67
N VAL A 177 15.20 -1.90 36.67
CA VAL A 177 15.39 -2.71 37.87
C VAL A 177 16.55 -3.70 37.66
N ALA A 178 17.17 -4.12 38.76
CA ALA A 178 18.20 -5.15 38.74
C ALA A 178 17.60 -6.57 38.50
N PRO A 179 18.40 -7.55 38.02
CA PRO A 179 17.94 -8.91 37.72
C PRO A 179 17.10 -9.57 38.82
N GLU A 180 17.45 -9.38 40.09
CA GLU A 180 16.75 -9.93 41.25
C GLU A 180 15.30 -9.42 41.41
N LYS A 181 14.97 -8.29 40.79
CA LYS A 181 13.62 -7.69 40.80
C LYS A 181 12.83 -7.97 39.51
N MET A 182 13.42 -8.69 38.53
CA MET A 182 12.76 -8.95 37.24
C MET A 182 11.47 -9.74 37.39
N VAL A 183 11.43 -10.74 38.28
CA VAL A 183 10.24 -11.57 38.52
C VAL A 183 9.08 -10.72 39.04
N ASP A 184 9.34 -9.86 40.02
CA ASP A 184 8.33 -8.95 40.58
C ASP A 184 7.89 -7.89 39.56
N LEU A 185 8.81 -7.39 38.74
CA LEU A 185 8.49 -6.43 37.67
C LEU A 185 7.57 -7.07 36.64
N GLN A 186 7.88 -8.29 36.18
CA GLN A 186 7.09 -9.04 35.21
C GLN A 186 5.70 -9.39 35.74
N ALA A 187 5.61 -9.77 37.02
CA ALA A 187 4.33 -10.03 37.69
C ALA A 187 3.41 -8.80 37.74
N LEU A 188 3.98 -7.59 37.85
CA LEU A 188 3.21 -6.34 37.85
C LEU A 188 2.73 -5.94 36.46
N ILE A 189 3.55 -6.14 35.42
CA ILE A 189 3.22 -5.71 34.04
C ILE A 189 2.38 -6.74 33.28
N GLY A 190 2.51 -8.03 33.60
CA GLY A 190 1.94 -9.14 32.83
C GLY A 190 2.61 -9.36 31.48
N ASP A 191 2.14 -10.39 30.77
CA ASP A 191 2.53 -10.67 29.38
C ASP A 191 1.32 -11.19 28.59
N THR A 192 0.85 -10.39 27.64
CA THR A 192 -0.27 -10.77 26.78
C THR A 192 0.06 -11.90 25.83
N THR A 193 1.34 -12.10 25.47
CA THR A 193 1.79 -13.15 24.53
C THR A 193 1.61 -14.54 25.15
N ASP A 194 1.98 -14.66 26.42
CA ASP A 194 1.90 -15.90 27.19
C ASP A 194 0.64 -15.96 28.07
N ASN A 195 -0.22 -14.96 27.91
CA ASN A 195 -1.43 -14.77 28.70
C ASN A 195 -1.16 -14.78 30.21
N VAL A 196 -0.01 -14.23 30.63
CA VAL A 196 0.31 -13.95 32.03
C VAL A 196 -0.43 -12.67 32.43
N PRO A 197 -1.32 -12.72 33.43
CA PRO A 197 -2.06 -11.53 33.83
C PRO A 197 -1.11 -10.46 34.42
N GLY A 198 -1.53 -9.21 34.38
CA GLY A 198 -0.79 -8.08 34.93
C GLY A 198 -1.75 -7.09 35.57
N ILE A 199 -1.24 -6.12 36.32
CA ILE A 199 -2.09 -5.13 36.96
C ILE A 199 -2.43 -4.02 35.95
N PRO A 200 -3.72 -3.79 35.63
CA PRO A 200 -4.11 -2.79 34.65
C PRO A 200 -3.58 -1.40 34.99
N GLY A 201 -2.97 -0.75 34.00
CA GLY A 201 -2.39 0.59 34.15
C GLY A 201 -0.99 0.63 34.76
N ILE A 202 -0.35 -0.52 34.97
CA ILE A 202 1.06 -0.62 35.39
C ILE A 202 1.91 -1.10 34.22
N GLY A 203 2.63 -0.17 33.59
CA GLY A 203 3.65 -0.49 32.58
C GLY A 203 5.06 -0.60 33.20
N PRO A 204 6.08 -0.99 32.41
CA PRO A 204 7.44 -1.25 32.90
C PRO A 204 8.06 -0.12 33.73
N LYS A 205 7.89 1.14 33.29
CA LYS A 205 8.41 2.30 34.02
C LYS A 205 7.74 2.50 35.39
N ILE A 206 6.43 2.24 35.46
CA ILE A 206 5.66 2.40 36.71
C ILE A 206 5.99 1.24 37.65
N ALA A 207 6.09 0.01 37.13
CA ALA A 207 6.51 -1.15 37.90
C ALA A 207 7.91 -0.94 38.51
N ALA A 208 8.87 -0.46 37.73
CA ALA A 208 10.21 -0.15 38.21
C ALA A 208 10.20 0.91 39.33
N GLN A 209 9.45 2.00 39.16
CA GLN A 209 9.29 3.03 40.19
C GLN A 209 8.68 2.49 41.49
N LEU A 210 7.67 1.61 41.39
CA LEU A 210 7.04 1.01 42.56
C LEU A 210 8.00 0.04 43.27
N LEU A 211 8.78 -0.75 42.53
CA LEU A 211 9.76 -1.67 43.12
C LEU A 211 11.00 -0.96 43.66
N ASP A 212 11.34 0.21 43.13
CA ASP A 212 12.37 1.08 43.70
C ASP A 212 11.89 1.67 45.04
N GLN A 213 10.63 2.14 45.08
CA GLN A 213 10.03 2.74 46.27
C GLN A 213 9.73 1.74 47.39
N PHE A 214 9.17 0.56 47.06
CA PHE A 214 8.65 -0.40 48.03
C PHE A 214 9.52 -1.65 48.19
N GLY A 215 10.53 -1.85 47.33
CA GLY A 215 11.48 -2.96 47.41
C GLY A 215 11.05 -4.21 46.66
N SER A 216 9.92 -4.83 47.06
CA SER A 216 9.40 -6.08 46.49
C SER A 216 7.90 -6.05 46.26
N LEU A 217 7.37 -7.02 45.51
CA LEU A 217 5.93 -7.19 45.31
C LEU A 217 5.19 -7.37 46.65
N ASP A 218 5.74 -8.16 47.58
CA ASP A 218 5.07 -8.41 48.87
C ASP A 218 4.98 -7.13 49.72
N LEU A 219 6.07 -6.34 49.78
CA LEU A 219 6.08 -5.07 50.50
C LEU A 219 5.17 -4.02 49.83
N LEU A 220 5.12 -4.00 48.50
CA LEU A 220 4.18 -3.17 47.74
C LEU A 220 2.74 -3.53 48.10
N LEU A 221 2.39 -4.82 48.14
CA LEU A 221 1.04 -5.30 48.47
C LEU A 221 0.66 -5.04 49.93
N GLN A 222 1.62 -5.09 50.87
CA GLN A 222 1.39 -4.76 52.29
C GLN A 222 1.19 -3.25 52.51
N ARG A 223 1.86 -2.41 51.70
CA ARG A 223 1.88 -0.94 51.87
C ARG A 223 1.11 -0.19 50.78
N VAL A 224 0.17 -0.85 50.11
CA VAL A 224 -0.65 -0.26 49.02
C VAL A 224 -1.30 1.06 49.43
N ALA A 225 -1.71 1.19 50.70
CA ALA A 225 -2.36 2.39 51.23
C ALA A 225 -1.49 3.68 51.13
N GLU A 226 -0.17 3.54 51.00
CA GLU A 226 0.76 4.68 50.89
C GLU A 226 0.85 5.27 49.47
N ILE A 227 0.27 4.60 48.46
CA ILE A 227 0.30 5.04 47.06
C ILE A 227 -0.62 6.25 46.86
N LYS A 228 -0.06 7.41 46.52
CA LYS A 228 -0.81 8.68 46.40
C LYS A 228 -1.89 8.68 45.30
N GLN A 229 -1.71 7.93 44.22
CA GLN A 229 -2.66 7.90 43.11
C GLN A 229 -3.82 6.91 43.38
N THR A 230 -5.02 7.44 43.58
CA THR A 230 -6.24 6.68 43.95
C THR A 230 -6.51 5.49 43.02
N LYS A 231 -6.59 5.72 41.71
CA LYS A 231 -6.88 4.66 40.72
C LYS A 231 -5.80 3.57 40.65
N ARG A 232 -4.54 3.92 40.92
CA ARG A 232 -3.43 2.96 40.93
C ARG A 232 -3.48 2.08 42.18
N ARG A 233 -3.79 2.69 43.33
CA ARG A 233 -4.01 2.00 44.60
C ARG A 233 -5.13 0.97 44.47
N GLU A 234 -6.27 1.39 43.93
CA GLU A 234 -7.43 0.53 43.69
C GLU A 234 -7.09 -0.65 42.77
N ASN A 235 -6.39 -0.41 41.66
CA ASN A 235 -5.98 -1.48 40.75
C ASN A 235 -5.01 -2.47 41.42
N ILE A 236 -4.00 -2.00 42.18
CA ILE A 236 -3.07 -2.91 42.85
C ILE A 236 -3.79 -3.76 43.89
N GLN A 237 -4.78 -3.20 44.58
CA GLN A 237 -5.60 -3.93 45.55
C GLN A 237 -6.49 -4.98 44.86
N ASN A 238 -7.22 -4.59 43.81
CA ASN A 238 -8.15 -5.45 43.07
C ASN A 238 -7.47 -6.61 42.33
N TYR A 239 -6.23 -6.41 41.89
CA TYR A 239 -5.48 -7.39 41.08
C TYR A 239 -4.30 -8.03 41.84
N SER A 240 -4.28 -7.89 43.17
CA SER A 240 -3.22 -8.40 44.05
C SER A 240 -3.00 -9.91 43.94
N GLU A 241 -4.07 -10.70 43.96
CA GLU A 241 -3.99 -12.17 43.81
C GLU A 241 -3.52 -12.58 42.40
N GLN A 242 -3.94 -11.85 41.37
CA GLN A 242 -3.45 -12.09 40.00
C GLN A 242 -1.96 -11.82 39.87
N ALA A 243 -1.45 -10.77 40.51
CA ALA A 243 -0.01 -10.47 40.52
C ALA A 243 0.79 -11.56 41.25
N LYS A 244 0.26 -12.16 42.32
CA LYS A 244 0.89 -13.31 42.99
C LYS A 244 0.97 -14.53 42.09
N ILE A 245 -0.13 -14.89 41.42
CA ILE A 245 -0.16 -15.99 40.44
C ILE A 245 0.84 -15.71 39.31
N SER A 246 0.87 -14.48 38.80
CA SER A 246 1.80 -14.08 37.74
C SER A 246 3.26 -14.20 38.17
N ARG A 247 3.57 -13.88 39.44
CA ARG A 247 4.90 -14.08 40.01
C ARG A 247 5.31 -15.56 40.05
N GLU A 248 4.37 -16.47 40.28
CA GLU A 248 4.63 -17.92 40.22
C GLU A 248 4.82 -18.40 38.77
N LEU A 249 4.04 -17.87 37.82
CA LEU A 249 4.15 -18.21 36.40
C LEU A 249 5.49 -17.79 35.79
N VAL A 250 5.96 -16.58 36.06
CA VAL A 250 7.20 -16.05 35.44
C VAL A 250 8.49 -16.47 36.17
N ARG A 251 8.37 -17.08 37.35
CA ARG A 251 9.52 -17.58 38.10
C ARG A 251 10.03 -18.87 37.45
N LEU A 252 11.32 -18.90 37.13
CA LEU A 252 11.97 -20.09 36.59
C LEU A 252 12.31 -21.09 37.70
N LYS A 253 12.08 -22.37 37.45
CA LYS A 253 12.58 -23.45 38.32
C LYS A 253 14.09 -23.60 38.13
N THR A 254 14.80 -23.97 39.21
CA THR A 254 16.27 -24.08 39.20
C THR A 254 16.77 -25.42 39.75
N ASP A 255 15.85 -26.38 39.80
CA ASP A 255 15.95 -27.68 40.45
C ASP A 255 15.16 -28.73 39.64
N VAL A 256 15.09 -28.55 38.33
CA VAL A 256 14.49 -29.55 37.42
C VAL A 256 15.26 -30.86 37.57
N PRO A 257 14.59 -32.02 37.71
CA PRO A 257 15.26 -33.32 37.66
C PRO A 257 15.88 -33.48 36.27
N ILE A 258 17.20 -33.55 36.21
CA ILE A 258 17.97 -33.62 34.97
C ILE A 258 18.79 -34.91 34.94
N ASP A 259 18.80 -35.57 33.78
CA ASP A 259 19.58 -36.79 33.58
C ASP A 259 21.03 -36.52 33.15
N ASN A 260 21.28 -35.38 32.50
CA ASN A 260 22.61 -34.98 32.04
C ASN A 260 23.34 -34.11 33.06
N ASN A 261 24.61 -34.42 33.31
CA ASN A 261 25.49 -33.59 34.14
C ASN A 261 26.23 -32.56 33.27
N LEU A 262 26.80 -31.53 33.89
CA LEU A 262 27.54 -30.48 33.18
C LEU A 262 28.76 -31.01 32.42
N ASP A 263 29.35 -32.15 32.85
CA ASP A 263 30.45 -32.81 32.15
C ASP A 263 30.04 -33.40 30.79
N ASP A 264 28.75 -33.64 30.56
CA ASP A 264 28.24 -34.16 29.29
C ASP A 264 28.17 -33.07 28.20
N PHE A 265 28.41 -31.81 28.57
CA PHE A 265 28.31 -30.66 27.68
C PHE A 265 29.65 -30.20 27.10
N ILE A 266 30.73 -30.97 27.27
CA ILE A 266 32.05 -30.63 26.73
C ILE A 266 31.92 -30.40 25.21
N LEU A 267 32.40 -29.24 24.76
CA LEU A 267 32.35 -28.88 23.33
C LEU A 267 33.44 -29.65 22.58
N GLU A 268 33.02 -30.72 21.89
CA GLU A 268 33.88 -31.48 21.01
C GLU A 268 34.03 -30.81 19.63
N PRO A 269 35.12 -31.10 18.90
CA PRO A 269 35.23 -30.75 17.49
C PRO A 269 34.04 -31.31 16.69
N GLN A 270 33.64 -30.55 15.66
CA GLN A 270 32.52 -30.94 14.79
C GLN A 270 32.88 -32.18 13.97
N ASP A 271 32.00 -33.17 13.94
CA ASP A 271 32.10 -34.33 13.06
C ASP A 271 31.79 -33.91 11.61
N GLY A 272 32.85 -33.58 10.87
CA GLY A 272 32.77 -33.10 9.49
C GLY A 272 31.94 -34.00 8.58
N PRO A 273 32.26 -35.30 8.46
CA PRO A 273 31.47 -36.24 7.66
C PRO A 273 29.99 -36.27 8.03
N ARG A 274 29.65 -36.39 9.33
CA ARG A 274 28.26 -36.44 9.79
C ARG A 274 27.49 -35.16 9.50
N LEU A 275 28.13 -34.01 9.74
CA LEU A 275 27.52 -32.70 9.51
C LEU A 275 27.33 -32.42 8.03
N ILE A 276 28.32 -32.74 7.19
CA ILE A 276 28.24 -32.61 5.72
C ILE A 276 27.12 -33.48 5.17
N ALA A 277 26.99 -34.72 5.65
CA ALA A 277 25.96 -35.65 5.21
C ALA A 277 24.55 -35.09 5.51
N PHE A 278 24.33 -34.51 6.70
CA PHE A 278 23.07 -33.84 7.05
C PHE A 278 22.80 -32.60 6.18
N LEU A 279 23.80 -31.73 5.99
CA LEU A 279 23.66 -30.51 5.19
C LEU A 279 23.37 -30.80 3.71
N LYS A 280 23.93 -31.90 3.18
CA LYS A 280 23.58 -32.41 1.85
C LYS A 280 22.14 -32.90 1.78
N THR A 281 21.66 -33.62 2.79
CA THR A 281 20.24 -34.04 2.86
C THR A 281 19.27 -32.85 2.87
N MET A 282 19.69 -31.73 3.44
CA MET A 282 18.92 -30.47 3.45
C MET A 282 19.19 -29.57 2.22
N GLU A 283 20.09 -29.97 1.32
CA GLU A 283 20.52 -29.21 0.13
C GLU A 283 21.16 -27.84 0.41
N PHE A 284 21.81 -27.66 1.56
CA PHE A 284 22.46 -26.40 1.95
C PHE A 284 23.89 -26.28 1.39
N THR A 285 24.00 -26.13 0.07
CA THR A 285 25.28 -26.17 -0.67
C THR A 285 26.34 -25.17 -0.16
N THR A 286 25.95 -23.92 0.11
CA THR A 286 26.87 -22.89 0.62
C THR A 286 27.42 -23.22 2.00
N LEU A 287 26.56 -23.69 2.91
CA LEU A 287 26.99 -24.05 4.26
C LEU A 287 27.82 -25.34 4.24
N THR A 288 27.43 -26.31 3.41
CA THR A 288 28.20 -27.56 3.18
C THR A 288 29.64 -27.26 2.78
N ARG A 289 29.85 -26.33 1.84
CA ARG A 289 31.21 -25.93 1.42
C ARG A 289 32.01 -25.32 2.58
N ARG A 290 31.40 -24.41 3.35
CA ARG A 290 32.06 -23.76 4.51
C ARG A 290 32.43 -24.77 5.60
N VAL A 291 31.56 -25.75 5.86
CA VAL A 291 31.84 -26.84 6.81
C VAL A 291 32.98 -27.72 6.30
N ALA A 292 32.92 -28.15 5.04
CA ALA A 292 33.96 -28.99 4.42
C ALA A 292 35.35 -28.34 4.46
N GLU A 293 35.44 -27.03 4.19
CA GLU A 293 36.67 -26.25 4.32
C GLU A 293 37.15 -26.21 5.79
N ALA A 294 36.26 -25.94 6.74
CA ALA A 294 36.62 -25.82 8.16
C ALA A 294 37.00 -27.16 8.83
N THR A 295 36.39 -28.28 8.40
CA THR A 295 36.68 -29.62 8.91
C THR A 295 37.68 -30.40 8.05
N MET A 296 38.24 -29.79 7.01
CA MET A 296 39.19 -30.40 6.06
C MET A 296 38.67 -31.72 5.45
N CYS A 297 37.38 -31.78 5.14
CA CYS A 297 36.73 -32.95 4.56
C CYS A 297 36.43 -32.72 3.08
N ASP A 298 36.58 -33.75 2.25
CA ASP A 298 36.12 -33.68 0.87
C ASP A 298 34.60 -33.89 0.83
N ALA A 299 33.84 -32.83 0.58
CA ALA A 299 32.40 -32.94 0.46
C ALA A 299 31.98 -33.83 -0.72
N ALA A 300 32.80 -34.05 -1.76
CA ALA A 300 32.41 -34.84 -2.93
C ALA A 300 32.23 -36.33 -2.63
N VAL A 301 32.94 -36.87 -1.64
CA VAL A 301 32.95 -38.31 -1.29
C VAL A 301 31.97 -38.70 -0.18
N ILE A 302 31.25 -37.73 0.39
CA ILE A 302 30.29 -37.95 1.49
C ILE A 302 28.87 -37.94 0.92
N ASP A 303 28.13 -39.04 1.05
CA ASP A 303 26.75 -39.12 0.58
C ASP A 303 25.76 -38.42 1.53
N ALA A 304 24.58 -38.07 1.01
CA ALA A 304 23.50 -37.51 1.82
C ALA A 304 22.90 -38.61 2.73
N LEU A 305 22.54 -38.24 3.97
CA LEU A 305 21.77 -39.11 4.86
C LEU A 305 20.35 -39.32 4.31
N ASP A 306 19.81 -40.52 4.52
CA ASP A 306 18.38 -40.75 4.34
C ASP A 306 17.65 -40.37 5.63
N ILE A 307 16.77 -39.37 5.54
CA ILE A 307 16.03 -38.84 6.69
C ILE A 307 14.55 -38.87 6.32
N ASP A 308 13.83 -39.86 6.86
CA ASP A 308 12.39 -39.92 6.80
C ASP A 308 11.79 -38.84 7.70
N VAL A 309 11.01 -37.94 7.10
CA VAL A 309 10.21 -36.94 7.82
C VAL A 309 8.75 -37.26 7.55
N GLU A 310 8.01 -37.65 8.58
CA GLU A 310 6.56 -37.79 8.50
C GLU A 310 5.94 -36.42 8.20
N TRP A 311 5.61 -36.19 6.93
CA TRP A 311 4.91 -35.02 6.46
C TRP A 311 3.71 -35.46 5.63
N GLU A 312 2.55 -35.62 6.28
CA GLU A 312 1.29 -35.80 5.55
C GLU A 312 0.86 -34.46 4.95
N LYS A 313 0.68 -34.41 3.62
CA LYS A 313 0.00 -33.30 2.96
C LYS A 313 -1.42 -33.19 3.53
N PRO A 314 -1.92 -31.99 3.88
CA PRO A 314 -3.29 -31.85 4.35
C PRO A 314 -4.25 -32.32 3.25
N LYS A 315 -4.99 -33.41 3.54
CA LYS A 315 -6.09 -33.90 2.70
C LYS A 315 -7.21 -32.87 2.77
N TYR A 316 -7.33 -32.05 1.73
CA TYR A 316 -8.57 -31.30 1.50
C TYR A 316 -9.71 -32.30 1.32
N LYS A 317 -10.66 -32.32 2.26
CA LYS A 317 -11.98 -32.90 2.02
C LYS A 317 -12.69 -32.02 0.98
N ASN A 318 -12.56 -32.38 -0.28
CA ASN A 318 -13.50 -31.97 -1.31
C ASN A 318 -14.76 -32.83 -1.14
N ASP A 319 -15.72 -32.36 -0.35
CA ASP A 319 -17.09 -32.82 -0.49
C ASP A 319 -17.70 -32.15 -1.73
N PHE A 320 -17.27 -32.58 -2.90
CA PHE A 320 -18.04 -32.55 -4.15
C PHE A 320 -17.50 -33.66 -5.05
N ASP A 321 -18.15 -34.82 -4.97
CA ASP A 321 -17.97 -35.94 -5.88
C ASP A 321 -18.24 -35.49 -7.32
N ILE A 322 -17.17 -35.26 -8.08
CA ILE A 322 -17.20 -35.39 -9.54
C ILE A 322 -16.59 -36.74 -9.83
N LYS A 323 -17.45 -37.72 -10.11
CA LYS A 323 -17.07 -39.08 -10.51
C LYS A 323 -16.09 -39.04 -11.68
N ASP A 324 -15.03 -39.82 -11.50
CA ASP A 324 -14.03 -40.28 -12.45
C ASP A 324 -14.35 -40.02 -13.94
N VAL A 325 -13.71 -39.00 -14.49
CA VAL A 325 -13.32 -38.98 -15.90
C VAL A 325 -11.90 -38.39 -15.97
N ASN A 326 -10.92 -39.26 -16.18
CA ASN A 326 -9.54 -39.03 -16.67
C ASN A 326 -8.42 -39.60 -15.77
N SER A 327 -8.31 -40.92 -15.73
CA SER A 327 -7.11 -41.64 -15.29
C SER A 327 -5.97 -41.58 -16.33
N THR A 328 -5.57 -40.37 -16.78
CA THR A 328 -4.50 -40.25 -17.81
C THR A 328 -3.65 -38.97 -17.76
N LEU A 329 -3.57 -38.25 -16.64
CA LEU A 329 -2.74 -37.04 -16.54
C LEU A 329 -1.96 -36.95 -15.23
N SER A 330 -0.97 -37.82 -15.05
CA SER A 330 0.13 -37.64 -14.09
C SER A 330 1.33 -37.00 -14.80
N HIS A 331 1.33 -35.68 -14.97
CA HIS A 331 2.51 -34.92 -15.40
C HIS A 331 2.76 -33.71 -14.48
N ASN A 332 4.03 -33.51 -14.12
CA ASN A 332 4.67 -32.38 -13.44
C ASN A 332 3.87 -31.05 -13.35
N PHE A 333 3.15 -30.82 -12.26
CA PHE A 333 2.49 -29.53 -12.01
C PHE A 333 3.40 -28.46 -11.36
N SER A 334 4.55 -28.81 -10.76
CA SER A 334 5.41 -27.81 -10.09
C SER A 334 6.28 -26.99 -11.05
N GLU A 335 6.71 -27.56 -12.18
CA GLU A 335 7.48 -26.84 -13.21
C GLU A 335 6.62 -25.85 -14.02
N ASN A 336 5.31 -26.14 -14.14
CA ASN A 336 4.34 -25.37 -14.96
C ASN A 336 3.35 -24.55 -14.10
N SER A 337 3.84 -23.90 -13.03
CA SER A 337 3.02 -22.99 -12.23
C SER A 337 2.96 -21.57 -12.84
N PRO A 338 1.91 -20.77 -12.58
CA PRO A 338 1.89 -19.36 -12.97
C PRO A 338 3.07 -18.56 -12.40
N GLN A 339 3.53 -18.89 -11.18
CA GLN A 339 4.69 -18.28 -10.55
C GLN A 339 5.98 -18.59 -11.32
N SER A 340 6.23 -19.86 -11.65
CA SER A 340 7.44 -20.26 -12.40
C SER A 340 7.47 -19.66 -13.81
N LEU A 341 6.31 -19.57 -14.50
CA LEU A 341 6.21 -18.89 -15.78
C LEU A 341 6.53 -17.39 -15.65
N ALA A 342 5.96 -16.72 -14.66
CA ALA A 342 6.16 -15.29 -14.44
C ALA A 342 7.64 -14.96 -14.12
N GLU A 343 8.32 -15.78 -13.32
CA GLU A 343 9.75 -15.66 -13.04
C GLU A 343 10.60 -15.92 -14.29
N LYS A 344 10.26 -16.94 -15.08
CA LYS A 344 10.94 -17.23 -16.35
C LYS A 344 10.82 -16.08 -17.34
N CYS A 345 9.63 -15.53 -17.55
CA CYS A 345 9.40 -14.38 -18.42
C CYS A 345 10.20 -13.16 -17.95
N LYS A 346 10.23 -12.90 -16.64
CA LYS A 346 11.02 -11.81 -16.04
C LYS A 346 12.52 -11.99 -16.30
N GLY A 347 13.07 -13.19 -16.10
CA GLY A 347 14.48 -13.49 -16.38
C GLY A 347 14.83 -13.36 -17.87
N GLN A 348 13.95 -13.82 -18.75
CA GLN A 348 14.13 -13.69 -20.21
C GLN A 348 14.14 -12.24 -20.67
N ALA A 349 13.26 -11.40 -20.12
CA ALA A 349 13.18 -10.00 -20.53
C ALA A 349 14.44 -9.18 -20.23
N LEU A 350 15.09 -9.44 -19.09
CA LEU A 350 16.34 -8.77 -18.71
C LEU A 350 17.56 -9.23 -19.53
N THR A 351 17.48 -10.39 -20.17
CA THR A 351 18.58 -10.97 -20.96
C THR A 351 18.47 -10.68 -22.45
N GLN A 352 17.28 -10.33 -22.94
CA GLN A 352 17.07 -9.97 -24.33
C GLN A 352 17.54 -8.54 -24.62
N LYS A 353 18.57 -8.41 -25.47
CA LYS A 353 19.04 -7.11 -25.95
C LYS A 353 18.02 -6.51 -26.93
N ILE A 354 17.68 -5.24 -26.74
CA ILE A 354 16.85 -4.47 -27.67
C ILE A 354 17.78 -3.75 -28.64
N THR A 355 17.64 -4.03 -29.93
CA THR A 355 18.38 -3.39 -31.01
C THR A 355 17.41 -2.86 -32.05
N ARG A 356 17.70 -1.68 -32.59
CA ARG A 356 16.79 -0.94 -33.47
C ARG A 356 17.04 -1.22 -34.96
N ASP A 357 18.10 -1.96 -35.28
CA ASP A 357 18.57 -2.19 -36.66
C ASP A 357 17.59 -3.02 -37.51
N THR A 358 16.66 -3.72 -36.86
CA THR A 358 15.68 -4.61 -37.50
C THR A 358 14.32 -3.93 -37.73
N TYR A 359 14.15 -2.69 -37.30
CA TYR A 359 12.89 -1.96 -37.48
C TYR A 359 12.71 -1.51 -38.93
N THR A 360 11.48 -1.65 -39.42
CA THR A 360 11.17 -1.44 -40.84
C THR A 360 10.23 -0.25 -41.02
N THR A 361 10.52 0.63 -41.98
CA THR A 361 9.55 1.62 -42.46
C THR A 361 8.70 0.99 -43.55
N ILE A 362 7.37 0.95 -43.39
CA ILE A 362 6.46 0.37 -44.38
C ILE A 362 5.89 1.51 -45.23
N LEU A 363 6.29 1.54 -46.50
CA LEU A 363 5.84 2.52 -47.50
C LEU A 363 4.94 1.90 -48.59
N ASP A 364 4.81 0.57 -48.59
CA ASP A 364 4.09 -0.20 -49.60
C ASP A 364 2.85 -0.89 -49.03
N GLU A 365 1.75 -0.85 -49.77
CA GLU A 365 0.45 -1.40 -49.34
C GLU A 365 0.45 -2.92 -49.23
N GLU A 366 1.18 -3.63 -50.10
CA GLU A 366 1.26 -5.10 -50.06
C GLU A 366 2.09 -5.57 -48.87
N VAL A 367 3.17 -4.85 -48.54
CA VAL A 367 3.94 -5.09 -47.31
C VAL A 367 3.05 -4.86 -46.08
N LEU A 368 2.26 -3.79 -46.04
CA LEU A 368 1.33 -3.56 -44.93
C LEU A 368 0.31 -4.72 -44.81
N LYS A 369 -0.30 -5.15 -45.91
CA LYS A 369 -1.24 -6.29 -45.92
C LYS A 369 -0.61 -7.56 -45.35
N ASP A 370 0.62 -7.89 -45.74
CA ASP A 370 1.35 -9.05 -45.22
C ASP A 370 1.60 -8.96 -43.71
N TRP A 371 1.94 -7.77 -43.20
CA TRP A 371 2.10 -7.54 -41.75
C TRP A 371 0.78 -7.70 -40.99
N LEU A 372 -0.31 -7.14 -41.50
CA LEU A 372 -1.63 -7.25 -40.87
C LEU A 372 -2.16 -8.69 -40.93
N TRP A 373 -1.94 -9.41 -42.03
CA TRP A 373 -2.29 -10.83 -42.14
C TRP A 373 -1.55 -11.68 -41.10
N LYS A 374 -0.24 -11.43 -40.90
CA LYS A 374 0.55 -12.12 -39.86
C LYS A 374 0.08 -11.78 -38.44
N ALA A 375 -0.32 -10.52 -38.20
CA ALA A 375 -0.90 -10.11 -36.92
C ALA A 375 -2.24 -10.82 -36.65
N GLU A 376 -3.08 -10.97 -37.68
CA GLU A 376 -4.35 -11.67 -37.61
C GLU A 376 -4.14 -13.18 -37.38
N GLU A 377 -3.22 -13.82 -38.13
CA GLU A 377 -2.88 -15.24 -37.98
C GLU A 377 -2.38 -15.58 -36.57
N GLN A 378 -1.54 -14.73 -35.97
CA GLN A 378 -1.04 -14.95 -34.60
C GLN A 378 -2.01 -14.52 -33.49
N GLY A 379 -3.06 -13.75 -33.83
CA GLY A 379 -4.11 -13.33 -32.92
C GLY A 379 -3.77 -12.18 -31.95
N PHE A 380 -2.58 -11.56 -32.07
CA PHE A 380 -2.23 -10.37 -31.29
C PHE A 380 -1.13 -9.54 -31.96
N PHE A 381 -1.00 -8.27 -31.62
CA PHE A 381 0.15 -7.42 -31.98
C PHE A 381 0.18 -6.18 -31.07
N ALA A 382 1.36 -5.55 -30.93
CA ALA A 382 1.42 -4.24 -30.29
C ALA A 382 1.14 -3.13 -31.31
N PHE A 383 0.42 -2.10 -30.88
CA PHE A 383 -0.06 -1.00 -31.70
C PHE A 383 0.11 0.33 -30.97
N ASP A 384 0.57 1.34 -31.69
CA ASP A 384 0.75 2.70 -31.17
C ASP A 384 0.56 3.73 -32.30
N THR A 385 0.14 4.95 -31.92
CA THR A 385 -0.17 6.04 -32.85
C THR A 385 0.71 7.27 -32.63
N GLU A 386 1.28 7.76 -33.73
CA GLU A 386 2.09 8.97 -33.73
C GLU A 386 1.28 10.16 -34.21
N THR A 387 1.38 11.28 -33.51
CA THR A 387 0.45 12.40 -33.72
C THR A 387 1.08 13.78 -33.52
N THR A 388 0.32 14.83 -33.87
CA THR A 388 0.79 16.22 -33.80
C THR A 388 0.59 16.92 -32.44
N SER A 389 -0.14 16.32 -31.51
CA SER A 389 -0.55 16.93 -30.23
C SER A 389 -0.61 15.87 -29.13
N LEU A 390 -0.54 16.28 -27.86
CA LEU A 390 -0.80 15.40 -26.71
C LEU A 390 -2.30 15.31 -26.35
N ASP A 391 -3.12 16.23 -26.88
CA ASP A 391 -4.58 16.15 -26.77
C ASP A 391 -5.12 15.30 -27.93
N PRO A 392 -5.65 14.09 -27.66
CA PRO A 392 -6.08 13.18 -28.72
C PRO A 392 -7.20 13.79 -29.57
N LEU A 393 -8.09 14.63 -29.02
CA LEU A 393 -9.23 15.21 -29.75
C LEU A 393 -8.83 16.36 -30.70
N GLN A 394 -7.63 16.90 -30.52
CA GLN A 394 -7.04 17.92 -31.40
C GLN A 394 -5.89 17.37 -32.25
N ALA A 395 -5.44 16.14 -31.96
CA ALA A 395 -4.33 15.49 -32.63
C ALA A 395 -4.67 15.10 -34.07
N LYS A 396 -3.72 15.34 -34.98
CA LYS A 396 -3.74 14.73 -36.32
C LYS A 396 -2.83 13.50 -36.29
N LEU A 397 -3.30 12.41 -36.87
CA LEU A 397 -2.53 11.19 -37.06
C LEU A 397 -1.40 11.44 -38.07
N VAL A 398 -0.17 11.18 -37.66
CA VAL A 398 1.04 11.29 -38.49
C VAL A 398 1.48 9.93 -39.01
N GLY A 399 1.32 8.88 -38.21
CA GLY A 399 1.56 7.50 -38.58
C GLY A 399 1.18 6.55 -37.45
N PHE A 400 1.43 5.26 -37.63
CA PHE A 400 1.22 4.26 -36.59
C PHE A 400 2.31 3.19 -36.65
N SER A 401 2.56 2.51 -35.54
CA SER A 401 3.55 1.44 -35.45
C SER A 401 2.91 0.12 -35.03
N LEU A 402 3.58 -0.97 -35.40
CA LEU A 402 3.15 -2.34 -35.18
C LEU A 402 4.35 -3.18 -34.72
N ALA A 403 4.18 -4.01 -33.69
CA ALA A 403 5.15 -5.05 -33.36
C ALA A 403 4.49 -6.42 -33.32
N LEU A 404 5.07 -7.38 -34.06
CA LEU A 404 4.57 -8.74 -34.14
C LEU A 404 5.25 -9.64 -33.11
N LYS A 405 6.56 -9.47 -32.93
CA LYS A 405 7.43 -10.23 -32.02
C LYS A 405 8.56 -9.33 -31.53
N PRO A 406 9.19 -9.65 -30.39
CA PRO A 406 10.36 -8.93 -29.90
C PRO A 406 11.42 -8.72 -31.00
N GLY A 407 11.74 -7.46 -31.31
CA GLY A 407 12.69 -7.05 -32.36
C GLY A 407 12.15 -7.05 -33.79
N LYS A 408 10.89 -7.45 -34.01
CA LYS A 408 10.18 -7.35 -35.29
C LYS A 408 9.04 -6.33 -35.18
N ALA A 409 9.42 -5.07 -35.35
CA ALA A 409 8.51 -3.92 -35.31
C ALA A 409 8.67 -3.05 -36.57
N ALA A 410 7.62 -2.31 -36.89
CA ALA A 410 7.56 -1.45 -38.06
C ALA A 410 6.79 -0.17 -37.79
N TYR A 411 7.13 0.87 -38.56
CA TYR A 411 6.43 2.15 -38.57
C TYR A 411 5.82 2.40 -39.95
N VAL A 412 4.57 2.86 -39.96
CA VAL A 412 3.81 3.25 -41.16
C VAL A 412 3.60 4.76 -41.14
N PRO A 413 4.48 5.53 -41.82
CA PRO A 413 4.33 6.99 -41.94
C PRO A 413 3.19 7.34 -42.90
N LEU A 414 2.33 8.29 -42.52
CA LEU A 414 1.17 8.73 -43.30
C LEU A 414 1.21 10.21 -43.67
N GLU A 415 1.67 11.10 -42.79
CA GLU A 415 1.58 12.55 -42.96
C GLU A 415 2.89 13.29 -42.58
N HIS A 416 4.05 12.66 -42.78
CA HIS A 416 5.33 13.37 -42.65
C HIS A 416 5.50 14.40 -43.76
N VAL A 417 6.10 15.55 -43.42
CA VAL A 417 6.30 16.70 -44.32
C VAL A 417 7.76 17.13 -44.38
N GLU A 418 8.15 17.74 -45.50
CA GLU A 418 9.48 18.32 -45.75
C GLU A 418 9.37 19.85 -46.02
N GLY A 419 10.35 20.65 -45.55
CA GLY A 419 10.43 22.12 -45.77
C GLY A 419 10.35 23.01 -44.52
N GLU A 420 10.77 24.29 -44.63
CA GLU A 420 10.67 25.32 -43.56
C GLU A 420 9.26 25.96 -43.47
N ASP A 421 8.97 26.69 -42.37
CA ASP A 421 7.69 27.36 -42.09
C ASP A 421 7.45 28.58 -43.02
N ASP A 422 7.23 28.33 -44.32
CA ASP A 422 6.58 29.31 -45.19
C ASP A 422 5.06 29.25 -45.03
N LEU A 423 4.39 30.35 -45.38
CA LEU A 423 2.92 30.57 -45.31
C LEU A 423 2.06 29.48 -45.99
N LEU A 424 2.69 28.56 -46.72
CA LEU A 424 2.05 27.45 -47.45
C LEU A 424 2.12 26.09 -46.73
N GLY A 425 2.89 25.96 -45.63
CA GLY A 425 3.12 24.69 -44.94
C GLY A 425 4.03 23.72 -45.72
N GLY A 426 4.77 22.86 -45.01
CA GLY A 426 5.64 21.86 -45.63
C GLY A 426 4.86 20.84 -46.48
N ALA A 427 5.44 20.37 -47.58
CA ALA A 427 4.80 19.41 -48.47
C ALA A 427 4.95 17.97 -47.93
N ARG A 428 3.93 17.14 -48.09
CA ARG A 428 3.96 15.72 -47.69
C ARG A 428 5.07 14.97 -48.44
N ILE A 429 5.90 14.23 -47.71
CA ILE A 429 6.99 13.43 -48.29
C ILE A 429 6.41 12.38 -49.25
N VAL A 430 6.97 12.30 -50.46
CA VAL A 430 6.56 11.38 -51.52
C VAL A 430 6.88 9.93 -51.13
N GLY A 431 5.99 8.99 -51.46
CA GLY A 431 6.18 7.55 -51.23
C GLY A 431 5.52 7.00 -49.96
N GLN A 432 4.94 7.84 -49.11
CA GLN A 432 4.11 7.39 -47.99
C GLN A 432 2.75 6.86 -48.47
N ILE A 433 2.27 5.76 -47.90
CA ILE A 433 0.94 5.18 -48.19
C ILE A 433 -0.14 6.23 -47.95
N GLU A 434 -1.13 6.34 -48.85
CA GLU A 434 -2.25 7.26 -48.66
C GLU A 434 -2.99 6.95 -47.34
N PRO A 435 -3.23 7.97 -46.46
CA PRO A 435 -3.83 7.75 -45.15
C PRO A 435 -5.16 6.98 -45.21
N GLN A 436 -6.03 7.31 -46.16
CA GLN A 436 -7.33 6.64 -46.29
C GLN A 436 -7.18 5.15 -46.61
N LYS A 437 -6.21 4.78 -47.46
CA LYS A 437 -5.95 3.38 -47.83
C LYS A 437 -5.34 2.61 -46.66
N ALA A 438 -4.35 3.18 -45.99
CA ALA A 438 -3.75 2.55 -44.80
C ALA A 438 -4.81 2.32 -43.70
N LEU A 439 -5.66 3.31 -43.44
CA LEU A 439 -6.74 3.20 -42.46
C LEU A 439 -7.81 2.19 -42.88
N ALA A 440 -8.12 2.07 -44.17
CA ALA A 440 -9.04 1.05 -44.68
C ALA A 440 -8.51 -0.38 -44.48
N LEU A 441 -7.20 -0.58 -44.64
CA LEU A 441 -6.54 -1.86 -44.37
C LEU A 441 -6.45 -2.17 -42.87
N LEU A 442 -6.23 -1.15 -42.04
CA LEU A 442 -6.08 -1.28 -40.59
C LEU A 442 -7.43 -1.47 -39.86
N LYS A 443 -8.53 -0.93 -40.41
CA LYS A 443 -9.85 -0.97 -39.78
C LYS A 443 -10.33 -2.39 -39.43
N PRO A 444 -10.33 -3.38 -40.34
CA PRO A 444 -10.83 -4.71 -40.05
C PRO A 444 -10.12 -5.36 -38.86
N ILE A 445 -8.78 -5.26 -38.79
CA ILE A 445 -8.01 -5.90 -37.72
C ILE A 445 -8.12 -5.16 -36.37
N LEU A 446 -8.23 -3.83 -36.37
CA LEU A 446 -8.44 -3.07 -35.14
C LEU A 446 -9.85 -3.29 -34.55
N GLU A 447 -10.86 -3.47 -35.40
CA GLU A 447 -12.24 -3.76 -34.98
C GLU A 447 -12.48 -5.25 -34.69
N ASN A 448 -11.59 -6.14 -35.13
CA ASN A 448 -11.68 -7.58 -34.88
C ASN A 448 -11.47 -7.91 -33.40
N GLN A 449 -12.48 -8.49 -32.75
CA GLN A 449 -12.43 -8.90 -31.34
C GLN A 449 -11.52 -10.12 -31.09
N ALA A 450 -11.24 -10.93 -32.11
CA ALA A 450 -10.38 -12.11 -32.00
C ALA A 450 -8.88 -11.76 -31.97
N VAL A 451 -8.51 -10.54 -32.39
CA VAL A 451 -7.12 -10.08 -32.42
C VAL A 451 -6.87 -9.11 -31.27
N LEU A 452 -5.96 -9.46 -30.36
CA LEU A 452 -5.60 -8.65 -29.21
C LEU A 452 -4.62 -7.53 -29.59
N LYS A 453 -5.00 -6.28 -29.38
CA LYS A 453 -4.12 -5.12 -29.55
C LYS A 453 -3.41 -4.81 -28.23
N ILE A 454 -2.10 -4.64 -28.25
CA ILE A 454 -1.33 -4.35 -27.03
C ILE A 454 -0.80 -2.93 -27.14
N GLY A 455 -1.19 -2.05 -26.22
CA GLY A 455 -0.77 -0.65 -26.22
C GLY A 455 -0.24 -0.22 -24.87
N GLN A 456 0.38 0.95 -24.83
CA GLN A 456 0.71 1.67 -23.60
C GLN A 456 -0.19 2.90 -23.55
N ASN A 457 -1.02 3.04 -22.52
CA ASN A 457 -2.02 4.12 -22.46
C ASN A 457 -2.95 4.14 -23.69
N ILE A 458 -3.49 2.97 -24.04
CA ILE A 458 -4.23 2.72 -25.30
C ILE A 458 -5.52 3.55 -25.41
N LYS A 459 -5.97 4.18 -24.31
CA LYS A 459 -7.06 5.16 -24.34
C LYS A 459 -6.77 6.29 -25.32
N TYR A 460 -5.50 6.73 -25.41
CA TYR A 460 -5.06 7.76 -26.34
C TYR A 460 -5.27 7.31 -27.79
N ASP A 461 -4.71 6.15 -28.15
CA ASP A 461 -4.85 5.57 -29.50
C ASP A 461 -6.31 5.30 -29.85
N TRP A 462 -7.10 4.83 -28.88
CA TRP A 462 -8.53 4.61 -29.05
C TRP A 462 -9.24 5.90 -29.47
N LEU A 463 -8.96 7.03 -28.80
CA LEU A 463 -9.56 8.33 -29.13
C LEU A 463 -9.11 8.88 -30.48
N VAL A 464 -7.83 8.72 -30.82
CA VAL A 464 -7.27 9.14 -32.11
C VAL A 464 -7.91 8.34 -33.26
N MET A 465 -7.98 7.01 -33.11
CA MET A 465 -8.56 6.12 -34.12
C MET A 465 -10.08 6.26 -34.22
N LYS A 466 -10.76 6.54 -33.11
CA LYS A 466 -12.20 6.81 -33.08
C LYS A 466 -12.59 7.98 -33.97
N GLN A 467 -11.80 9.05 -33.96
CA GLN A 467 -12.00 10.20 -34.85
C GLN A 467 -11.80 9.88 -36.33
N LYS A 468 -11.14 8.76 -36.65
CA LYS A 468 -11.00 8.22 -38.01
C LYS A 468 -12.08 7.19 -38.34
N GLY A 469 -13.09 7.02 -37.48
CA GLY A 469 -14.18 6.08 -37.68
C GLY A 469 -13.77 4.61 -37.49
N ILE A 470 -12.74 4.36 -36.68
CA ILE A 470 -12.24 3.02 -36.32
C ILE A 470 -12.34 2.85 -34.81
N VAL A 471 -13.00 1.79 -34.35
CA VAL A 471 -13.12 1.49 -32.91
C VAL A 471 -12.20 0.34 -32.54
N ILE A 472 -11.14 0.62 -31.79
CA ILE A 472 -10.25 -0.45 -31.32
C ILE A 472 -11.01 -1.36 -30.36
N ARG A 473 -11.04 -2.66 -30.67
CA ARG A 473 -11.66 -3.73 -29.85
C ARG A 473 -10.61 -4.69 -29.33
N SER A 474 -10.87 -5.34 -28.19
CA SER A 474 -9.98 -6.35 -27.60
C SER A 474 -8.52 -5.88 -27.47
N PHE A 475 -8.22 -5.21 -26.37
CA PHE A 475 -6.88 -4.66 -26.16
C PHE A 475 -6.34 -4.90 -24.76
N ASP A 476 -5.01 -4.94 -24.61
CA ASP A 476 -4.32 -4.86 -23.33
C ASP A 476 -3.53 -3.55 -23.22
N ASP A 477 -3.42 -3.03 -21.99
CA ASP A 477 -2.71 -1.79 -21.70
C ASP A 477 -1.58 -2.03 -20.69
N THR A 478 -0.32 -1.89 -21.11
CA THR A 478 0.85 -2.14 -20.26
C THR A 478 0.96 -1.19 -19.07
N MET A 479 0.45 0.05 -19.21
CA MET A 479 0.36 1.00 -18.09
C MET A 479 -0.55 0.44 -17.00
N LEU A 480 -1.72 -0.07 -17.38
CA LEU A 480 -2.69 -0.61 -16.43
C LEU A 480 -2.28 -1.99 -15.89
N LEU A 481 -1.63 -2.82 -16.70
CA LEU A 481 -1.02 -4.06 -16.23
C LEU A 481 -0.04 -3.78 -15.10
N SER A 482 0.86 -2.80 -15.29
CA SER A 482 1.79 -2.39 -14.23
C SER A 482 1.08 -1.74 -13.04
N TYR A 483 0.07 -0.90 -13.30
CA TYR A 483 -0.67 -0.21 -12.25
C TYR A 483 -1.33 -1.18 -11.28
N VAL A 484 -2.00 -2.22 -11.79
CA VAL A 484 -2.65 -3.22 -10.92
C VAL A 484 -1.63 -4.00 -10.08
N LEU A 485 -0.42 -4.22 -10.59
CA LEU A 485 0.63 -4.97 -9.91
C LEU A 485 1.36 -4.16 -8.82
N ASP A 486 1.58 -2.86 -9.06
CA ASP A 486 2.53 -2.05 -8.27
C ASP A 486 1.99 -0.66 -7.89
N ALA A 487 0.66 -0.46 -7.84
CA ALA A 487 0.05 0.82 -7.48
C ALA A 487 0.63 1.40 -6.18
N GLY A 488 1.13 2.65 -6.23
CA GLY A 488 1.74 3.34 -5.10
C GLY A 488 3.24 3.14 -4.91
N SER A 489 3.87 2.21 -5.65
CA SER A 489 5.32 1.98 -5.59
C SER A 489 6.10 2.60 -6.74
N LEU A 490 5.47 2.78 -7.91
CA LEU A 490 6.16 3.11 -9.16
C LEU A 490 5.40 4.13 -10.01
N THR A 491 6.12 4.73 -10.95
CA THR A 491 5.55 5.38 -12.13
C THR A 491 5.24 4.32 -13.19
N HIS A 492 4.19 4.54 -13.98
CA HIS A 492 3.69 3.57 -14.95
C HIS A 492 3.86 4.03 -16.41
N ASN A 493 4.72 5.02 -16.66
CA ASN A 493 5.10 5.42 -18.02
C ASN A 493 6.04 4.39 -18.65
N MET A 494 6.07 4.33 -19.99
CA MET A 494 6.82 3.30 -20.72
C MET A 494 8.32 3.32 -20.42
N ASP A 495 8.93 4.50 -20.36
CA ASP A 495 10.37 4.68 -20.13
C ASP A 495 10.83 4.06 -18.82
N ASP A 496 10.11 4.34 -17.74
CA ASP A 496 10.41 3.82 -16.40
C ASP A 496 10.16 2.32 -16.33
N LEU A 497 9.09 1.83 -16.99
CA LEU A 497 8.81 0.40 -17.08
C LEU A 497 9.88 -0.34 -17.89
N SER A 498 10.31 0.22 -19.03
CA SER A 498 11.36 -0.33 -19.89
C SER A 498 12.68 -0.45 -19.13
N LYS A 499 13.09 0.60 -18.42
CA LYS A 499 14.32 0.58 -17.60
C LYS A 499 14.25 -0.49 -16.52
N ARG A 500 13.11 -0.61 -15.83
CA ARG A 500 12.93 -1.54 -14.72
C ARG A 500 12.86 -3.00 -15.17
N TRP A 501 12.07 -3.29 -16.20
CA TRP A 501 11.73 -4.67 -16.58
C TRP A 501 12.60 -5.20 -17.72
N LEU A 502 13.12 -4.34 -18.58
CA LEU A 502 13.90 -4.70 -19.77
C LEU A 502 15.37 -4.24 -19.68
N GLY A 503 15.72 -3.39 -18.70
CA GLY A 503 17.06 -2.80 -18.62
C GLY A 503 17.40 -1.87 -19.78
N HIS A 504 16.39 -1.38 -20.50
CA HIS A 504 16.53 -0.60 -21.73
C HIS A 504 16.00 0.82 -21.57
N THR A 505 16.69 1.81 -22.12
CA THR A 505 16.25 3.22 -22.13
C THR A 505 15.72 3.57 -23.52
N PRO A 506 14.40 3.79 -23.67
CA PRO A 506 13.81 4.22 -24.93
C PRO A 506 14.30 5.60 -25.38
N ILE A 507 14.10 5.92 -26.65
CA ILE A 507 14.31 7.26 -27.22
C ILE A 507 13.25 8.19 -26.61
N ALA A 508 13.68 9.32 -26.05
CA ALA A 508 12.73 10.29 -25.53
C ALA A 508 12.10 11.11 -26.66
N TYR A 509 10.79 11.32 -26.63
CA TYR A 509 10.06 12.18 -27.59
C TYR A 509 10.71 13.57 -27.73
N LYS A 510 11.27 14.11 -26.64
CA LYS A 510 11.94 15.40 -26.62
C LYS A 510 13.19 15.44 -27.50
N ASP A 511 13.92 14.34 -27.61
CA ASP A 511 15.16 14.27 -28.38
C ASP A 511 14.89 14.37 -29.90
N LEU A 512 13.65 14.08 -30.32
CA LEU A 512 13.20 14.14 -31.71
C LEU A 512 12.56 15.49 -32.07
N THR A 513 11.83 16.06 -31.12
CA THR A 513 10.95 17.21 -31.36
C THR A 513 11.48 18.52 -30.79
N HIS A 514 12.55 18.49 -29.97
CA HIS A 514 13.13 19.69 -29.38
C HIS A 514 14.53 19.93 -29.95
N ASN A 515 14.65 20.94 -30.81
CA ASN A 515 15.95 21.45 -31.23
C ASN A 515 16.20 22.81 -30.56
N GLY A 516 16.72 22.78 -29.33
CA GLY A 516 16.89 23.98 -28.49
C GLY A 516 15.56 24.50 -27.91
N LYS A 517 15.18 25.75 -28.21
CA LYS A 517 13.94 26.38 -27.71
C LYS A 517 12.71 26.18 -28.61
N LYS A 518 12.88 25.63 -29.83
CA LYS A 518 11.80 25.46 -30.81
C LYS A 518 11.28 24.02 -30.73
N ILE A 519 10.00 23.86 -30.41
CA ILE A 519 9.28 22.58 -30.40
C ILE A 519 8.75 22.35 -31.82
N THR A 520 9.13 21.23 -32.44
CA THR A 520 8.63 20.79 -33.75
C THR A 520 7.61 19.68 -33.59
N SER A 521 6.66 19.60 -34.52
CA SER A 521 5.66 18.51 -34.55
C SER A 521 6.30 17.21 -35.03
N PHE A 522 5.78 16.05 -34.59
CA PHE A 522 6.25 14.73 -35.04
C PHE A 522 6.23 14.57 -36.57
N ALA A 523 5.28 15.23 -37.26
CA ALA A 523 5.20 15.27 -38.72
C ALA A 523 6.46 15.83 -39.42
N LYS A 524 7.29 16.60 -38.70
CA LYS A 524 8.53 17.20 -39.23
C LYS A 524 9.78 16.38 -38.86
N VAL A 525 9.63 15.28 -38.12
CA VAL A 525 10.75 14.41 -37.75
C VAL A 525 11.17 13.62 -38.99
N ASP A 526 12.49 13.48 -39.18
CA ASP A 526 13.06 12.64 -40.24
C ASP A 526 12.51 11.21 -40.18
N LEU A 527 12.15 10.64 -41.33
CA LEU A 527 11.46 9.34 -41.40
C LEU A 527 12.26 8.21 -40.75
N LYS A 528 13.60 8.24 -40.85
CA LYS A 528 14.43 7.21 -40.22
C LYS A 528 14.34 7.33 -38.70
N GLN A 529 14.49 8.53 -38.15
CA GLN A 529 14.38 8.75 -36.70
C GLN A 529 12.96 8.46 -36.17
N ALA A 530 11.93 8.88 -36.91
CA ALA A 530 10.53 8.58 -36.59
C ALA A 530 10.27 7.07 -36.56
N THR A 531 10.83 6.33 -37.52
CA THR A 531 10.75 4.86 -37.55
C THR A 531 11.41 4.24 -36.33
N LEU A 532 12.61 4.69 -35.96
CA LEU A 532 13.34 4.14 -34.82
C LEU A 532 12.58 4.36 -33.50
N TYR A 533 11.94 5.52 -33.33
CA TYR A 533 11.13 5.85 -32.17
C TYR A 533 9.83 5.06 -32.13
N ALA A 534 8.97 5.21 -33.15
CA ALA A 534 7.63 4.64 -33.13
C ALA A 534 7.66 3.10 -33.11
N ALA A 535 8.60 2.48 -33.83
CA ALA A 535 8.76 1.03 -33.81
C ALA A 535 9.36 0.53 -32.48
N GLU A 536 10.20 1.33 -31.80
CA GLU A 536 10.69 1.01 -30.47
C GLU A 536 9.54 1.01 -29.45
N ASP A 537 8.65 2.00 -29.49
CA ASP A 537 7.50 2.09 -28.59
C ASP A 537 6.61 0.85 -28.71
N ALA A 538 6.31 0.40 -29.93
CA ALA A 538 5.56 -0.84 -30.15
C ALA A 538 6.32 -2.11 -29.70
N ASP A 539 7.63 -2.23 -29.98
CA ASP A 539 8.46 -3.38 -29.57
C ASP A 539 8.58 -3.48 -28.04
N VAL A 540 8.91 -2.36 -27.39
CA VAL A 540 9.01 -2.25 -25.93
C VAL A 540 7.68 -2.57 -25.27
N THR A 541 6.58 -2.03 -25.79
CA THR A 541 5.23 -2.31 -25.29
C THR A 541 4.91 -3.81 -25.38
N LEU A 542 5.23 -4.48 -26.50
CA LEU A 542 5.04 -5.92 -26.63
C LEU A 542 5.87 -6.71 -25.61
N ARG A 543 7.14 -6.34 -25.40
CA ARG A 543 8.03 -6.97 -24.43
C ARG A 543 7.54 -6.77 -22.99
N LEU A 544 7.07 -5.57 -22.66
CA LEU A 544 6.47 -5.27 -21.35
C LEU A 544 5.23 -6.14 -21.11
N TRP A 545 4.36 -6.29 -22.11
CA TRP A 545 3.19 -7.17 -22.01
C TRP A 545 3.57 -8.63 -21.74
N GLN A 546 4.58 -9.16 -22.44
CA GLN A 546 5.08 -10.53 -22.24
C GLN A 546 5.59 -10.79 -20.81
N VAL A 547 6.03 -9.75 -20.11
CA VAL A 547 6.51 -9.85 -18.72
C VAL A 547 5.40 -9.57 -17.71
N LEU A 548 4.59 -8.54 -17.94
CA LEU A 548 3.58 -8.07 -16.98
C LEU A 548 2.33 -8.95 -16.98
N LYS A 549 1.88 -9.44 -18.15
CA LYS A 549 0.65 -10.24 -18.25
C LYS A 549 0.71 -11.53 -17.41
N PRO A 550 1.79 -12.33 -17.45
CA PRO A 550 1.91 -13.51 -16.58
C PRO A 550 1.91 -13.18 -15.08
N GLN A 551 2.42 -11.99 -14.69
CA GLN A 551 2.45 -11.56 -13.29
C GLN A 551 1.05 -11.36 -12.70
N LEU A 552 0.06 -11.00 -13.52
CA LEU A 552 -1.31 -10.88 -13.04
C LEU A 552 -1.87 -12.20 -12.50
N VAL A 553 -1.50 -13.32 -13.10
CA VAL A 553 -1.96 -14.65 -12.66
C VAL A 553 -1.19 -15.07 -11.42
N SER A 554 0.14 -14.90 -11.42
CA SER A 554 0.99 -15.27 -10.29
C SER A 554 0.62 -14.51 -9.01
N GLN A 555 0.18 -13.26 -9.15
CA GLN A 555 -0.19 -12.39 -8.03
C GLN A 555 -1.71 -12.31 -7.78
N ARG A 556 -2.53 -13.10 -8.48
CA ARG A 556 -4.01 -13.11 -8.39
C ARG A 556 -4.69 -11.78 -8.71
N MET A 557 -4.01 -10.92 -9.48
CA MET A 557 -4.46 -9.60 -9.89
C MET A 557 -5.27 -9.58 -11.19
N THR A 558 -5.44 -10.73 -11.84
CA THR A 558 -6.19 -10.88 -13.10
C THR A 558 -7.62 -10.33 -12.99
N LYS A 559 -8.30 -10.57 -11.87
CA LYS A 559 -9.67 -10.07 -11.64
C LYS A 559 -9.74 -8.55 -11.69
N ILE A 560 -8.79 -7.86 -11.06
CA ILE A 560 -8.78 -6.40 -10.98
C ILE A 560 -8.55 -5.82 -12.37
N TYR A 561 -7.55 -6.31 -13.09
CA TYR A 561 -7.26 -5.83 -14.43
C TYR A 561 -8.42 -6.11 -15.41
N GLU A 562 -8.88 -7.35 -15.53
CA GLU A 562 -9.86 -7.75 -16.55
C GLU A 562 -11.29 -7.25 -16.26
N ARG A 563 -11.65 -7.02 -14.99
CA ARG A 563 -13.03 -6.65 -14.60
C ARG A 563 -13.19 -5.19 -14.20
N PHE A 564 -12.11 -4.48 -13.92
CA PHE A 564 -12.17 -3.08 -13.49
C PHE A 564 -11.39 -2.19 -14.46
N ASP A 565 -10.08 -2.40 -14.60
CA ASP A 565 -9.22 -1.39 -15.21
C ASP A 565 -9.30 -1.41 -16.74
N ARG A 566 -9.27 -2.60 -17.34
CA ARG A 566 -9.33 -2.79 -18.79
C ARG A 566 -10.68 -2.33 -19.40
N PRO A 567 -11.86 -2.72 -18.89
CA PRO A 567 -13.13 -2.28 -19.48
C PRO A 567 -13.39 -0.78 -19.31
N LEU A 568 -12.83 -0.17 -18.27
CA LEU A 568 -13.02 1.25 -17.97
C LEU A 568 -12.36 2.16 -19.02
N ILE A 569 -11.36 1.68 -19.77
CA ILE A 569 -10.73 2.44 -20.87
C ILE A 569 -11.78 2.92 -21.88
N GLU A 570 -12.63 2.03 -22.39
CA GLU A 570 -13.64 2.42 -23.39
C GLU A 570 -14.68 3.39 -22.80
N VAL A 571 -15.07 3.19 -21.53
CA VAL A 571 -16.03 4.05 -20.85
C VAL A 571 -15.48 5.47 -20.74
N LEU A 572 -14.24 5.62 -20.25
CA LEU A 572 -13.60 6.91 -20.12
C LEU A 572 -13.36 7.55 -21.48
N ALA A 573 -12.86 6.81 -22.48
CA ALA A 573 -12.64 7.36 -23.81
C ALA A 573 -13.95 7.92 -24.41
N ARG A 574 -15.09 7.24 -24.24
CA ARG A 574 -16.40 7.77 -24.65
C ARG A 574 -16.82 9.00 -23.87
N MET A 575 -16.57 9.05 -22.56
CA MET A 575 -16.85 10.23 -21.73
C MET A 575 -16.03 11.44 -22.19
N GLU A 576 -14.74 11.24 -22.45
CA GLU A 576 -13.83 12.27 -22.96
C GLU A 576 -14.25 12.76 -24.35
N GLU A 577 -14.59 11.84 -25.26
CA GLU A 577 -15.13 12.17 -26.59
C GLU A 577 -16.41 13.02 -26.49
N ARG A 578 -17.32 12.68 -25.57
CA ARG A 578 -18.58 13.42 -25.36
C ARG A 578 -18.33 14.83 -24.82
N GLY A 579 -17.50 14.95 -23.79
CA GLY A 579 -17.28 16.22 -23.06
C GLY A 579 -18.56 16.78 -22.42
N ILE A 580 -18.44 17.93 -21.76
CA ILE A 580 -19.57 18.66 -21.15
C ILE A 580 -19.77 20.02 -21.82
N LEU A 581 -21.02 20.41 -22.06
CA LEU A 581 -21.35 21.72 -22.63
C LEU A 581 -21.16 22.82 -21.59
N VAL A 582 -20.50 23.91 -22.01
CA VAL A 582 -20.19 25.05 -21.14
C VAL A 582 -20.65 26.34 -21.80
N ASP A 583 -21.42 27.14 -21.06
CA ASP A 583 -21.85 28.47 -21.48
C ASP A 583 -20.72 29.50 -21.27
N ARG A 584 -20.14 29.92 -22.39
CA ARG A 584 -19.06 30.92 -22.41
C ARG A 584 -19.51 32.29 -21.90
N GLN A 585 -20.76 32.68 -22.09
CA GLN A 585 -21.26 34.00 -21.66
C GLN A 585 -21.35 34.07 -20.13
N ILE A 586 -21.78 32.98 -19.48
CA ILE A 586 -21.80 32.88 -18.02
C ILE A 586 -20.39 33.02 -17.46
N LEU A 587 -19.41 32.31 -18.04
CA LEU A 587 -18.00 32.40 -17.59
C LEU A 587 -17.40 33.80 -17.77
N LEU A 588 -17.66 34.46 -18.91
CA LEU A 588 -17.18 35.82 -19.16
C LEU A 588 -17.76 36.84 -18.17
N ARG A 589 -19.07 36.74 -17.87
CA ARG A 589 -19.72 37.58 -16.86
C ARG A 589 -19.10 37.35 -15.48
N LEU A 590 -18.90 36.09 -15.09
CA LEU A 590 -18.29 35.74 -13.81
C LEU A 590 -16.83 36.22 -13.70
N SER A 591 -16.04 36.16 -14.79
CA SER A 591 -14.67 36.71 -14.79
C SER A 591 -14.68 38.21 -14.46
N GLY A 592 -15.63 38.97 -15.03
CA GLY A 592 -15.83 40.38 -14.73
C GLY A 592 -16.22 40.64 -13.26
N GLU A 593 -17.21 39.90 -12.75
CA GLU A 593 -17.64 39.99 -11.34
C GLU A 593 -16.49 39.70 -10.36
N LEU A 594 -15.75 38.61 -10.59
CA LEU A 594 -14.63 38.20 -9.76
C LEU A 594 -13.47 39.22 -9.83
N ALA A 595 -13.21 39.80 -11.00
CA ALA A 595 -12.19 40.84 -11.16
C ALA A 595 -12.53 42.10 -10.35
N GLN A 596 -13.78 42.54 -10.40
CA GLN A 596 -14.24 43.70 -9.62
C GLN A 596 -14.16 43.43 -8.11
N ALA A 597 -14.62 42.25 -7.66
CA ALA A 597 -14.53 41.86 -6.26
C ALA A 597 -13.08 41.74 -5.77
N ALA A 598 -12.17 41.21 -6.59
CA ALA A 598 -10.76 41.13 -6.23
C ALA A 598 -10.10 42.51 -6.14
N LEU A 599 -10.46 43.45 -7.03
CA LEU A 599 -9.97 44.84 -6.98
C LEU A 599 -10.41 45.57 -5.70
N ILE A 600 -11.66 45.35 -5.26
CA ILE A 600 -12.16 45.93 -4.01
C ILE A 600 -11.35 45.41 -2.82
N LEU A 601 -11.14 44.09 -2.74
CA LEU A 601 -10.31 43.50 -1.69
C LEU A 601 -8.84 43.94 -1.77
N GLU A 602 -8.31 44.14 -2.97
CA GLU A 602 -6.94 44.61 -3.19
C GLU A 602 -6.75 46.04 -2.65
N GLU A 603 -7.66 46.96 -2.94
CA GLU A 603 -7.61 48.32 -2.37
C GLU A 603 -7.80 48.31 -0.83
N GLU A 604 -8.68 47.46 -0.28
CA GLU A 604 -8.79 47.27 1.17
C GLU A 604 -7.49 46.74 1.79
N ILE A 605 -6.83 45.78 1.14
CA ILE A 605 -5.54 45.23 1.59
C ILE A 605 -4.46 46.31 1.56
N TYR A 606 -4.41 47.15 0.53
CA TYR A 606 -3.46 48.27 0.46
C TYR A 606 -3.70 49.32 1.55
N GLN A 607 -4.96 49.64 1.84
CA GLN A 607 -5.31 50.55 2.95
C GLN A 607 -4.86 49.98 4.30
N LEU A 608 -5.08 48.69 4.53
CA LEU A 608 -4.68 48.01 5.76
C LEU A 608 -3.15 47.83 5.88
N ALA A 609 -2.45 47.65 4.75
CA ALA A 609 -0.99 47.51 4.71
C ALA A 609 -0.24 48.85 4.78
N GLY A 610 -0.89 49.95 4.39
CA GLY A 610 -0.30 51.29 4.30
C GLY A 610 0.58 51.53 3.07
N GLU A 611 0.70 50.55 2.17
CA GLU A 611 1.43 50.67 0.91
C GLU A 611 0.91 49.71 -0.16
N LYS A 612 1.25 49.98 -1.42
CA LYS A 612 0.96 49.09 -2.55
C LYS A 612 2.08 48.07 -2.71
N PHE A 613 1.70 46.81 -2.87
CA PHE A 613 2.63 45.70 -3.10
C PHE A 613 1.92 44.60 -3.90
N ASN A 614 2.69 43.63 -4.41
CA ASN A 614 2.12 42.47 -5.09
C ASN A 614 1.60 41.46 -4.06
N ILE A 615 0.28 41.40 -3.90
CA ILE A 615 -0.42 40.49 -2.96
C ILE A 615 -0.17 39.01 -3.32
N ALA A 616 0.02 38.70 -4.62
CA ALA A 616 0.35 37.35 -5.07
C ALA A 616 1.77 36.91 -4.67
N SER A 617 2.68 37.85 -4.36
CA SER A 617 4.06 37.55 -4.00
C SER A 617 4.18 37.12 -2.53
N PRO A 618 4.49 35.85 -2.22
CA PRO A 618 4.63 35.38 -0.83
C PRO A 618 5.71 36.14 -0.07
N LYS A 619 6.77 36.56 -0.78
CA LYS A 619 7.88 37.34 -0.23
C LYS A 619 7.41 38.73 0.22
N GLN A 620 6.79 39.50 -0.68
CA GLN A 620 6.33 40.85 -0.33
C GLN A 620 5.25 40.81 0.75
N LEU A 621 4.28 39.90 0.64
CA LEU A 621 3.27 39.71 1.67
C LEU A 621 3.88 39.35 3.03
N GLY A 622 4.88 38.47 3.04
CA GLY A 622 5.60 38.09 4.26
C GLY A 622 6.35 39.26 4.89
N ASP A 623 6.98 40.11 4.08
CA ASP A 623 7.67 41.32 4.53
C ASP A 623 6.70 42.35 5.13
N ILE A 624 5.48 42.47 4.58
CA ILE A 624 4.41 43.30 5.18
C ILE A 624 3.98 42.73 6.53
N LEU A 625 3.54 41.48 6.57
CA LEU A 625 2.94 40.86 7.75
C LEU A 625 3.92 40.76 8.93
N PHE A 626 5.12 40.25 8.67
CA PHE A 626 6.08 39.91 9.73
C PHE A 626 7.20 40.94 9.86
N GLY A 627 7.55 41.64 8.78
CA GLY A 627 8.57 42.69 8.80
C GLY A 627 8.02 44.02 9.31
N LYS A 628 7.05 44.60 8.59
CA LYS A 628 6.50 45.94 8.89
C LYS A 628 5.45 45.92 9.99
N MET A 629 4.42 45.08 9.85
CA MET A 629 3.33 44.96 10.84
C MET A 629 3.76 44.18 12.09
N ARG A 630 4.88 43.45 12.01
CA ARG A 630 5.47 42.68 13.12
C ARG A 630 4.48 41.74 13.80
N LEU A 631 3.61 41.11 13.01
CA LEU A 631 2.67 40.13 13.53
C LEU A 631 3.44 38.91 14.10
N PRO A 632 2.97 38.30 15.21
CA PRO A 632 3.59 37.09 15.77
C PRO A 632 3.42 35.88 14.83
N GLY A 633 4.18 34.81 15.05
CA GLY A 633 3.97 33.53 14.34
C GLY A 633 4.66 33.36 12.97
N GLY A 634 5.46 34.33 12.52
CA GLY A 634 6.23 34.20 11.26
C GLY A 634 7.29 33.10 11.34
N ALA A 635 7.15 32.05 10.51
CA ALA A 635 8.20 31.04 10.30
C ALA A 635 8.93 31.31 8.98
N LYS A 636 10.26 31.19 8.94
CA LYS A 636 11.03 31.29 7.69
C LYS A 636 11.13 29.93 7.00
N THR A 637 10.92 29.92 5.70
CA THR A 637 11.18 28.76 4.82
C THR A 637 12.68 28.47 4.75
N LYS A 638 13.05 27.29 4.23
CA LYS A 638 14.47 26.93 3.99
C LYS A 638 15.23 27.96 3.13
N GLY A 639 14.52 28.74 2.30
CA GLY A 639 15.06 29.83 1.48
C GLY A 639 15.11 31.21 2.17
N GLY A 640 14.86 31.29 3.48
CA GLY A 640 14.96 32.53 4.26
C GLY A 640 13.78 33.51 4.14
N GLN A 641 12.80 33.21 3.28
CA GLN A 641 11.56 34.00 3.12
C GLN A 641 10.53 33.61 4.18
N TRP A 642 9.74 34.58 4.64
CA TRP A 642 8.61 34.32 5.54
C TRP A 642 7.55 33.41 4.88
N SER A 643 7.05 32.43 5.63
CA SER A 643 5.97 31.55 5.20
C SER A 643 4.64 32.30 5.25
N THR A 644 3.93 32.36 4.12
CA THR A 644 2.55 32.88 4.03
C THR A 644 1.61 31.80 3.53
N SER A 645 1.71 30.60 4.13
CA SER A 645 0.82 29.47 3.81
C SER A 645 -0.63 29.80 4.19
N ALA A 646 -1.61 29.08 3.61
CA ALA A 646 -3.02 29.25 3.96
C ALA A 646 -3.24 29.06 5.48
N GLN A 647 -2.60 28.05 6.08
CA GLN A 647 -2.66 27.80 7.52
C GLN A 647 -2.13 28.98 8.34
N THR A 648 -0.97 29.54 8.00
CA THR A 648 -0.41 30.69 8.74
C THR A 648 -1.32 31.91 8.66
N LEU A 649 -1.94 32.15 7.49
CA LEU A 649 -2.89 33.26 7.35
C LEU A 649 -4.20 33.01 8.12
N GLU A 650 -4.67 31.76 8.19
CA GLU A 650 -5.87 31.37 8.94
C GLU A 650 -5.65 31.52 10.44
N GLU A 651 -4.48 31.12 10.95
CA GLU A 651 -4.08 31.30 12.36
C GLU A 651 -4.09 32.78 12.73
N LEU A 652 -3.44 33.63 11.94
CA LEU A 652 -3.43 35.08 12.16
C LEU A 652 -4.83 35.70 12.07
N ALA A 653 -5.67 35.22 11.15
CA ALA A 653 -7.05 35.67 11.04
C ALA A 653 -7.88 35.28 12.28
N ALA A 654 -7.65 34.09 12.84
CA ALA A 654 -8.30 33.62 14.06
C ALA A 654 -7.85 34.41 15.31
N GLU A 655 -6.61 34.93 15.31
CA GLU A 655 -6.10 35.86 16.33
C GLU A 655 -6.70 37.27 16.23
N GLY A 656 -7.55 37.53 15.23
CA GLY A 656 -8.28 38.79 15.06
C GLY A 656 -7.62 39.77 14.08
N HIS A 657 -6.56 39.36 13.37
CA HIS A 657 -5.92 40.21 12.37
C HIS A 657 -6.75 40.27 11.08
N VAL A 658 -7.20 41.47 10.71
CA VAL A 658 -8.12 41.69 9.56
C VAL A 658 -7.43 41.48 8.21
N LEU A 659 -6.17 41.93 8.05
CA LEU A 659 -5.46 41.86 6.77
C LEU A 659 -5.23 40.41 6.28
N PRO A 660 -4.76 39.45 7.10
CA PRO A 660 -4.67 38.04 6.71
C PRO A 660 -5.98 37.45 6.17
N ARG A 661 -7.12 37.79 6.80
CA ARG A 661 -8.43 37.34 6.33
C ARG A 661 -8.75 37.86 4.93
N LYS A 662 -8.56 39.15 4.70
CA LYS A 662 -8.78 39.78 3.39
C LYS A 662 -7.87 39.19 2.31
N VAL A 663 -6.62 38.87 2.65
CA VAL A 663 -5.68 38.22 1.74
C VAL A 663 -6.12 36.79 1.39
N ILE A 664 -6.67 36.03 2.34
CA ILE A 664 -7.26 34.70 2.05
C ILE A 664 -8.41 34.83 1.06
N ASP A 665 -9.35 35.74 1.34
CA ASP A 665 -10.52 35.97 0.48
C ASP A 665 -10.07 36.41 -0.93
N TRP A 666 -9.08 37.31 -1.04
CA TRP A 666 -8.49 37.74 -2.32
C TRP A 666 -7.83 36.58 -3.07
N ARG A 667 -7.02 35.76 -2.39
CA ARG A 667 -6.37 34.58 -3.01
C ARG A 667 -7.40 33.58 -3.54
N GLN A 668 -8.52 33.40 -2.84
CA GLN A 668 -9.60 32.55 -3.29
C GLN A 668 -10.22 33.08 -4.58
N LEU A 669 -10.56 34.38 -4.65
CA LEU A 669 -11.12 34.98 -5.87
C LEU A 669 -10.12 34.95 -7.04
N ALA A 670 -8.86 35.33 -6.79
CA ALA A 670 -7.80 35.30 -7.80
C ALA A 670 -7.58 33.90 -8.37
N LYS A 671 -7.63 32.87 -7.51
CA LYS A 671 -7.55 31.46 -7.93
C LYS A 671 -8.77 31.04 -8.75
N LEU A 672 -9.99 31.36 -8.29
CA LEU A 672 -11.22 31.03 -9.02
C LEU A 672 -11.23 31.67 -10.41
N LYS A 673 -10.78 32.92 -10.51
CA LYS A 673 -10.68 33.65 -11.77
C LYS A 673 -9.67 33.01 -12.72
N SER A 674 -8.42 32.89 -12.28
CA SER A 674 -7.32 32.37 -13.11
C SER A 674 -7.51 30.91 -13.50
N THR A 675 -8.01 30.07 -12.57
CA THR A 675 -8.10 28.62 -12.77
C THR A 675 -9.36 28.22 -13.55
N TYR A 676 -10.46 28.95 -13.38
CA TYR A 676 -11.75 28.54 -13.96
C TYR A 676 -12.29 29.55 -14.96
N THR A 677 -12.60 30.78 -14.56
CA THR A 677 -13.32 31.70 -15.46
C THR A 677 -12.49 32.15 -16.66
N ASP A 678 -11.17 32.27 -16.50
CA ASP A 678 -10.26 32.68 -17.57
C ASP A 678 -9.74 31.49 -18.38
N ALA A 679 -9.45 30.36 -17.71
CA ALA A 679 -8.87 29.18 -18.35
C ALA A 679 -9.91 28.26 -19.00
N LEU A 680 -11.08 27.99 -18.37
CA LEU A 680 -12.10 27.09 -18.95
C LEU A 680 -12.51 27.49 -20.38
N PRO A 681 -12.69 28.79 -20.72
CA PRO A 681 -13.00 29.18 -22.10
C PRO A 681 -11.95 28.75 -23.14
N SER A 682 -10.68 28.61 -22.78
CA SER A 682 -9.64 28.14 -23.71
C SER A 682 -9.67 26.63 -23.94
N TYR A 683 -10.32 25.86 -23.06
CA TYR A 683 -10.52 24.42 -23.21
C TYR A 683 -11.79 24.05 -23.99
N ILE A 684 -12.61 25.03 -24.38
CA ILE A 684 -13.81 24.76 -25.19
C ILE A 684 -13.36 24.46 -26.62
N LEU A 685 -13.60 23.22 -27.08
CA LEU A 685 -13.33 22.87 -28.47
C LEU A 685 -14.34 23.57 -29.39
N PRO A 686 -13.91 24.41 -30.36
CA PRO A 686 -14.83 25.19 -31.19
C PRO A 686 -15.80 24.34 -32.02
N LYS A 687 -15.39 23.12 -32.38
CA LYS A 687 -16.22 22.19 -33.18
C LYS A 687 -17.41 21.64 -32.41
N THR A 688 -17.24 21.40 -31.11
CA THR A 688 -18.28 20.77 -30.26
C THR A 688 -18.98 21.78 -29.36
N GLY A 689 -18.32 22.90 -29.04
CA GLY A 689 -18.74 23.83 -27.99
C GLY A 689 -18.60 23.27 -26.58
N ARG A 690 -17.86 22.15 -26.42
CA ARG A 690 -17.77 21.39 -25.16
C ARG A 690 -16.35 21.40 -24.62
N VAL A 691 -16.25 21.18 -23.32
CA VAL A 691 -14.98 20.95 -22.60
C VAL A 691 -14.77 19.44 -22.46
N HIS A 692 -13.57 18.99 -22.81
CA HIS A 692 -13.20 17.57 -22.82
C HIS A 692 -12.05 17.36 -21.84
N THR A 693 -12.36 16.99 -20.61
CA THR A 693 -11.32 16.70 -19.60
C THR A 693 -10.65 15.37 -19.88
N ASN A 694 -9.38 15.22 -19.47
CA ASN A 694 -8.65 13.96 -19.56
C ASN A 694 -8.65 13.23 -18.21
N TYR A 695 -9.14 11.99 -18.19
CA TYR A 695 -9.14 11.10 -17.03
C TYR A 695 -7.92 10.17 -17.02
N SER A 696 -7.07 10.30 -16.00
CA SER A 696 -5.94 9.40 -15.79
C SER A 696 -6.33 8.22 -14.90
N LEU A 697 -6.12 7.00 -15.41
CA LEU A 697 -6.47 5.74 -14.74
C LEU A 697 -5.41 5.28 -13.70
N ALA A 698 -4.14 5.58 -13.97
CA ALA A 698 -2.97 5.03 -13.26
C ALA A 698 -2.14 6.11 -12.51
N THR A 699 -2.79 7.17 -12.04
CA THR A 699 -2.11 8.27 -11.32
C THR A 699 -2.27 8.20 -9.81
N THR A 700 -3.49 7.96 -9.32
CA THR A 700 -3.73 7.86 -7.87
C THR A 700 -3.36 6.45 -7.39
N SER A 701 -2.87 6.28 -6.16
CA SER A 701 -2.57 4.94 -5.64
C SER A 701 -3.82 4.15 -5.23
N THR A 702 -4.92 4.84 -4.90
CA THR A 702 -6.15 4.20 -4.39
C THR A 702 -7.11 3.74 -5.48
N GLY A 703 -6.84 3.98 -6.76
CA GLY A 703 -7.79 3.67 -7.84
C GLY A 703 -8.81 4.77 -8.10
N ARG A 704 -8.71 5.95 -7.48
CA ARG A 704 -9.51 7.10 -7.88
C ARG A 704 -9.09 7.61 -9.26
N LEU A 705 -10.05 8.05 -10.05
CA LEU A 705 -9.74 8.78 -11.27
C LEU A 705 -9.21 10.16 -10.91
N SER A 706 -8.28 10.68 -11.70
CA SER A 706 -7.89 12.09 -11.66
C SER A 706 -8.23 12.75 -12.99
N SER A 707 -8.58 14.03 -12.95
CA SER A 707 -8.93 14.83 -14.13
C SER A 707 -7.89 15.93 -14.36
N SER A 708 -7.52 16.18 -15.61
CA SER A 708 -6.59 17.24 -16.02
C SER A 708 -7.01 17.88 -17.34
N GLU A 709 -6.47 19.07 -17.62
CA GLU A 709 -6.66 19.80 -18.90
C GLU A 709 -8.12 19.92 -19.38
N PRO A 710 -9.06 20.46 -18.59
CA PRO A 710 -8.92 21.05 -17.25
C PRO A 710 -9.27 20.06 -16.13
N ASN A 711 -8.77 20.31 -14.92
CA ASN A 711 -9.14 19.53 -13.74
C ASN A 711 -10.54 19.93 -13.22
N LEU A 712 -11.56 19.16 -13.59
CA LEU A 712 -12.95 19.41 -13.20
C LEU A 712 -13.27 18.92 -11.78
N GLN A 713 -12.41 18.07 -11.17
CA GLN A 713 -12.60 17.59 -9.81
C GLN A 713 -12.36 18.66 -8.75
N ASN A 714 -11.58 19.70 -9.06
CA ASN A 714 -11.22 20.73 -8.09
C ASN A 714 -12.20 21.92 -8.03
N ILE A 715 -13.27 21.91 -8.83
CA ILE A 715 -14.25 23.01 -8.88
C ILE A 715 -14.97 23.09 -7.52
N PRO A 716 -14.79 24.18 -6.74
CA PRO A 716 -15.31 24.24 -5.37
C PRO A 716 -16.83 24.10 -5.30
N VAL A 717 -17.29 23.18 -4.46
CA VAL A 717 -18.72 22.91 -4.22
C VAL A 717 -19.36 23.90 -3.23
N ARG A 718 -18.57 24.36 -2.25
CA ARG A 718 -19.10 24.93 -0.99
C ARG A 718 -19.12 26.45 -0.95
N THR A 719 -18.45 27.10 -1.89
CA THR A 719 -18.35 28.56 -1.95
C THR A 719 -19.37 29.10 -2.93
N ALA A 720 -19.98 30.24 -2.64
CA ALA A 720 -21.00 30.83 -3.52
C ALA A 720 -20.47 31.06 -4.94
N GLU A 721 -19.21 31.44 -5.05
CA GLU A 721 -18.48 31.71 -6.29
C GLU A 721 -18.14 30.42 -7.03
N GLY A 722 -17.84 29.33 -6.31
CA GLY A 722 -17.61 28.01 -6.90
C GLY A 722 -18.89 27.42 -7.48
N ARG A 723 -19.99 27.55 -6.73
CA ARG A 723 -21.35 27.22 -7.18
C ARG A 723 -21.75 28.00 -8.43
N LYS A 724 -21.49 29.32 -8.45
CA LYS A 724 -21.68 30.15 -9.65
C LYS A 724 -20.94 29.59 -10.87
N ILE A 725 -19.69 29.14 -10.74
CA ILE A 725 -18.95 28.53 -11.86
C ILE A 725 -19.65 27.26 -12.38
N ARG A 726 -20.23 26.44 -11.49
CA ARG A 726 -20.98 25.23 -11.88
C ARG A 726 -22.24 25.53 -12.70
N THR A 727 -22.85 26.70 -12.51
CA THR A 727 -24.00 27.12 -13.35
C THR A 727 -23.64 27.28 -14.83
N ALA A 728 -22.35 27.45 -15.16
CA ALA A 728 -21.90 27.52 -16.55
C ALA A 728 -21.91 26.16 -17.25
N PHE A 729 -21.96 25.05 -16.52
CA PHE A 729 -22.02 23.70 -17.09
C PHE A 729 -23.49 23.33 -17.27
N ILE A 730 -23.92 23.22 -18.52
CA ILE A 730 -25.33 23.15 -18.90
C ILE A 730 -25.63 21.93 -19.77
N ALA A 731 -26.91 21.54 -19.84
CA ALA A 731 -27.38 20.60 -20.86
C ALA A 731 -27.71 21.32 -22.19
N PRO A 732 -27.57 20.64 -23.35
CA PRO A 732 -28.06 21.16 -24.62
C PRO A 732 -29.59 21.26 -24.61
N LYS A 733 -30.16 21.98 -25.59
CA LYS A 733 -31.61 22.16 -25.71
C LYS A 733 -32.34 20.81 -25.85
N GLY A 734 -33.44 20.64 -25.13
CA GLY A 734 -34.22 19.39 -25.09
C GLY A 734 -33.61 18.29 -24.21
N HIS A 735 -32.53 18.60 -23.47
CA HIS A 735 -31.88 17.71 -22.54
C HIS A 735 -31.76 18.38 -21.16
N VAL A 736 -31.55 17.55 -20.15
CA VAL A 736 -31.26 17.91 -18.77
C VAL A 736 -29.98 17.22 -18.31
N LEU A 737 -29.35 17.78 -17.28
CA LEU A 737 -28.29 17.12 -16.55
C LEU A 737 -28.91 16.30 -15.42
N LEU A 738 -28.48 15.05 -15.31
CA LEU A 738 -28.79 14.18 -14.19
C LEU A 738 -27.50 13.95 -13.41
N SER A 739 -27.51 14.33 -12.13
CA SER A 739 -26.42 14.05 -11.20
C SER A 739 -26.83 12.92 -10.28
N ALA A 740 -25.95 11.93 -10.13
CA ALA A 740 -26.13 10.81 -9.21
C ALA A 740 -24.91 10.71 -8.28
N ASP A 741 -25.11 10.97 -6.98
CA ASP A 741 -24.05 11.00 -5.95
C ASP A 741 -24.25 9.91 -4.90
N TYR A 742 -23.17 9.19 -4.58
CA TYR A 742 -23.22 8.20 -3.51
C TYR A 742 -23.25 8.85 -2.13
N SER A 743 -24.32 8.60 -1.39
CA SER A 743 -24.50 9.14 -0.05
C SER A 743 -23.61 8.43 0.97
N GLN A 744 -22.51 9.09 1.34
CA GLN A 744 -21.61 8.67 2.43
C GLN A 744 -20.96 7.29 2.19
N ILE A 745 -20.60 6.99 0.94
CA ILE A 745 -20.06 5.68 0.55
C ILE A 745 -18.89 5.21 1.40
N GLU A 746 -17.94 6.10 1.73
CA GLU A 746 -16.78 5.75 2.56
C GLU A 746 -17.18 5.26 3.97
N LEU A 747 -18.21 5.86 4.58
CA LEU A 747 -18.70 5.43 5.90
C LEU A 747 -19.44 4.09 5.83
N ARG A 748 -20.21 3.86 4.75
CA ARG A 748 -20.90 2.58 4.52
C ARG A 748 -19.90 1.44 4.31
N ILE A 749 -18.83 1.71 3.56
CA ILE A 749 -17.71 0.79 3.36
C ILE A 749 -16.99 0.53 4.68
N LEU A 750 -16.68 1.56 5.45
CA LEU A 750 -16.05 1.38 6.77
C LEU A 750 -16.91 0.49 7.68
N ALA A 751 -18.22 0.73 7.73
CA ALA A 751 -19.14 -0.10 8.51
C ALA A 751 -19.15 -1.58 8.07
N HIS A 752 -18.91 -1.83 6.77
CA HIS A 752 -18.76 -3.17 6.23
C HIS A 752 -17.39 -3.80 6.58
N ILE A 753 -16.29 -3.13 6.25
CA ILE A 753 -14.91 -3.64 6.42
C ILE A 753 -14.59 -3.88 7.89
N ALA A 754 -14.97 -2.95 8.77
CA ALA A 754 -14.67 -3.01 10.20
C ALA A 754 -15.76 -3.71 11.02
N ASP A 755 -16.79 -4.26 10.37
CA ASP A 755 -17.90 -5.00 11.00
C ASP A 755 -18.56 -4.25 12.19
N ILE A 756 -18.87 -2.96 12.01
CA ILE A 756 -19.31 -2.10 13.12
C ILE A 756 -20.83 -2.11 13.25
N THR A 757 -21.37 -2.95 14.13
CA THR A 757 -22.82 -3.11 14.37
C THR A 757 -23.56 -1.78 14.58
N ALA A 758 -23.01 -0.88 15.41
CA ALA A 758 -23.64 0.42 15.68
C ALA A 758 -23.80 1.30 14.44
N LEU A 759 -22.84 1.28 13.51
CA LEU A 759 -22.94 2.02 12.24
C LEU A 759 -23.91 1.34 11.28
N LYS A 760 -23.90 0.00 11.22
CA LYS A 760 -24.85 -0.77 10.40
C LYS A 760 -26.29 -0.49 10.80
N GLU A 761 -26.58 -0.49 12.11
CA GLU A 761 -27.90 -0.15 12.62
C GLU A 761 -28.30 1.30 12.34
N ALA A 762 -27.37 2.25 12.49
CA ALA A 762 -27.63 3.66 12.20
C ALA A 762 -28.03 3.85 10.73
N PHE A 763 -27.29 3.24 9.79
CA PHE A 763 -27.64 3.27 8.37
C PHE A 763 -28.96 2.54 8.07
N ALA A 764 -29.23 1.40 8.69
CA ALA A 764 -30.48 0.66 8.52
C ALA A 764 -31.71 1.47 8.99
N LYS A 765 -31.55 2.32 10.01
CA LYS A 765 -32.58 3.21 10.55
C LYS A 765 -32.64 4.58 9.86
N GLY A 766 -31.81 4.83 8.82
CA GLY A 766 -31.74 6.12 8.13
C GLY A 766 -31.25 7.27 9.02
N GLN A 767 -30.51 6.98 10.09
CA GLN A 767 -30.03 7.98 11.04
C GLN A 767 -28.81 8.73 10.50
N ASP A 768 -28.75 10.04 10.77
CA ASP A 768 -27.57 10.85 10.46
C ASP A 768 -26.46 10.59 11.48
N ILE A 769 -25.44 9.86 11.05
CA ILE A 769 -24.29 9.49 11.90
C ILE A 769 -23.55 10.74 12.40
N HIS A 770 -23.45 11.80 11.60
CA HIS A 770 -22.79 13.03 12.02
C HIS A 770 -23.58 13.76 13.10
N ALA A 771 -24.91 13.81 12.96
CA ALA A 771 -25.78 14.40 13.97
C ALA A 771 -25.80 13.56 15.26
N MET A 772 -25.80 12.23 15.14
CA MET A 772 -25.69 11.33 16.29
C MET A 772 -24.36 11.53 17.03
N THR A 773 -23.24 11.61 16.31
CA THR A 773 -21.93 11.87 16.91
C THR A 773 -21.89 13.25 17.54
N ALA A 774 -22.40 14.28 16.87
CA ALA A 774 -22.49 15.64 17.41
C ALA A 774 -23.29 15.69 18.72
N SER A 775 -24.46 15.03 18.75
CA SER A 775 -25.35 15.01 19.91
C SER A 775 -24.65 14.47 21.14
N GLN A 776 -23.91 13.37 20.99
CA GLN A 776 -23.17 12.75 22.08
C GLN A 776 -21.92 13.52 22.49
N MET A 777 -21.20 14.10 21.52
CA MET A 777 -19.95 14.82 21.78
C MET A 777 -20.17 16.20 22.40
N PHE A 778 -21.21 16.90 21.94
CA PHE A 778 -21.52 18.29 22.32
C PHE A 778 -22.74 18.41 23.23
N GLY A 779 -23.42 17.31 23.55
CA GLY A 779 -24.60 17.30 24.43
C GLY A 779 -25.83 18.01 23.83
N VAL A 780 -25.91 18.11 22.50
CA VAL A 780 -27.00 18.80 21.79
C VAL A 780 -28.06 17.81 21.30
N ALA A 781 -29.31 18.22 21.18
CA ALA A 781 -30.35 17.37 20.58
C ALA A 781 -30.09 17.12 19.09
N ILE A 782 -30.47 15.94 18.58
CA ILE A 782 -30.39 15.64 17.14
C ILE A 782 -31.39 16.48 16.35
N GLU A 783 -32.60 16.63 16.89
CA GLU A 783 -33.67 17.40 16.28
C GLU A 783 -33.39 18.91 16.39
N GLY A 784 -33.46 19.62 15.26
CA GLY A 784 -33.14 21.05 15.20
C GLY A 784 -31.65 21.38 15.40
N MET A 785 -30.74 20.40 15.27
CA MET A 785 -29.31 20.61 15.44
C MET A 785 -28.78 21.70 14.49
N ASP A 786 -28.03 22.64 15.06
CA ASP A 786 -27.37 23.69 14.31
C ASP A 786 -26.41 23.12 13.24
N SER A 787 -26.48 23.70 12.05
CA SER A 787 -25.75 23.21 10.87
C SER A 787 -24.23 23.31 11.03
N ASP A 788 -23.73 24.28 11.79
CA ASP A 788 -22.30 24.45 12.06
C ASP A 788 -21.79 23.42 13.08
N ILE A 789 -22.60 23.06 14.07
CA ILE A 789 -22.28 21.98 15.02
C ILE A 789 -22.18 20.64 14.27
N ARG A 790 -23.18 20.35 13.42
CA ARG A 790 -23.16 19.15 12.57
C ARG A 790 -21.94 19.13 11.65
N ARG A 791 -21.57 20.28 11.07
CA ARG A 791 -20.37 20.42 10.22
C ARG A 791 -19.08 20.10 10.97
N ARG A 792 -18.94 20.60 12.21
CA ARG A 792 -17.79 20.28 13.06
C ARG A 792 -17.71 18.79 13.39
N ALA A 793 -18.83 18.17 13.76
CA ALA A 793 -18.88 16.71 13.99
C ALA A 793 -18.54 15.89 12.75
N LYS A 794 -18.97 16.33 11.55
CA LYS A 794 -18.56 15.71 10.29
C LYS A 794 -17.03 15.76 10.12
N ALA A 795 -16.41 16.91 10.34
CA ALA A 795 -14.95 17.05 10.27
C ALA A 795 -14.24 16.16 11.31
N ILE A 796 -14.79 16.05 12.52
CA ILE A 796 -14.29 15.12 13.55
C ILE A 796 -14.37 13.67 13.07
N ASN A 797 -15.54 13.19 12.66
CA ASN A 797 -15.74 11.79 12.28
C ASN A 797 -14.77 11.37 11.18
N PHE A 798 -14.69 12.16 10.12
CA PHE A 798 -13.75 11.90 9.03
C PHE A 798 -12.30 12.02 9.50
N GLY A 799 -11.96 13.04 10.30
CA GLY A 799 -10.62 13.17 10.86
C GLY A 799 -10.19 11.92 11.63
N ILE A 800 -11.04 11.42 12.55
CA ILE A 800 -10.73 10.25 13.37
C ILE A 800 -10.61 8.99 12.52
N ILE A 801 -11.55 8.77 11.59
CA ILE A 801 -11.51 7.64 10.65
C ILE A 801 -10.22 7.65 9.84
N TYR A 802 -9.76 8.84 9.44
CA TYR A 802 -8.54 9.01 8.67
C TYR A 802 -7.25 9.03 9.50
N GLY A 803 -7.34 8.67 10.78
CA GLY A 803 -6.19 8.57 11.68
C GLY A 803 -5.56 9.91 12.04
N ILE A 804 -6.34 10.99 12.09
CA ILE A 804 -5.85 12.27 12.60
C ILE A 804 -5.39 12.13 14.05
N SER A 805 -4.30 12.82 14.41
CA SER A 805 -3.84 12.86 15.80
C SER A 805 -4.66 13.87 16.61
N ALA A 806 -4.64 13.75 17.94
CA ALA A 806 -5.24 14.77 18.82
C ALA A 806 -4.68 16.18 18.56
N PHE A 807 -3.41 16.28 18.17
CA PHE A 807 -2.80 17.55 17.76
C PHE A 807 -3.39 18.08 16.45
N GLY A 808 -3.54 17.22 15.43
CA GLY A 808 -4.14 17.61 14.16
C GLY A 808 -5.62 18.01 14.30
N LEU A 809 -6.37 17.28 15.13
CA LEU A 809 -7.78 17.56 15.39
C LEU A 809 -7.96 18.87 16.17
N ALA A 810 -7.08 19.14 17.15
CA ALA A 810 -7.04 20.41 17.88
C ALA A 810 -6.82 21.59 16.94
N ASN A 811 -5.82 21.51 16.05
CA ASN A 811 -5.52 22.57 15.09
C ASN A 811 -6.67 22.81 14.10
N GLN A 812 -7.33 21.75 13.63
CA GLN A 812 -8.39 21.87 12.63
C GLN A 812 -9.69 22.47 13.20
N LEU A 813 -9.96 22.29 14.49
CA LEU A 813 -11.24 22.65 15.11
C LEU A 813 -11.12 23.72 16.20
N GLY A 814 -9.90 24.19 16.49
CA GLY A 814 -9.64 25.19 17.51
C GLY A 814 -9.86 24.70 18.94
N PHE A 815 -9.80 23.39 19.18
CA PHE A 815 -9.91 22.82 20.53
C PHE A 815 -8.56 22.77 21.24
N SER A 816 -8.56 22.69 22.58
CA SER A 816 -7.36 22.30 23.29
C SER A 816 -6.96 20.86 22.96
N ARG A 817 -5.66 20.55 23.04
CA ARG A 817 -5.15 19.18 22.80
C ARG A 817 -5.79 18.14 23.73
N GLN A 818 -6.12 18.52 24.97
CA GLN A 818 -6.79 17.64 25.93
C GLN A 818 -8.23 17.34 25.50
N GLU A 819 -8.98 18.34 25.07
CA GLU A 819 -10.36 18.15 24.57
C GLU A 819 -10.39 17.29 23.31
N ALA A 820 -9.51 17.56 22.34
CA ALA A 820 -9.38 16.75 21.13
C ALA A 820 -9.04 15.29 21.46
N GLY A 821 -8.16 15.04 22.43
CA GLY A 821 -7.85 13.69 22.91
C GLY A 821 -9.06 12.98 23.54
N ARG A 822 -9.82 13.69 24.38
CA ARG A 822 -11.06 13.17 24.99
C ARG A 822 -12.10 12.79 23.93
N TYR A 823 -12.25 13.64 22.90
CA TYR A 823 -13.16 13.38 21.78
C TYR A 823 -12.80 12.13 20.98
N ILE A 824 -11.51 11.93 20.69
CA ILE A 824 -11.03 10.72 20.03
C ILE A 824 -11.31 9.47 20.89
N GLN A 825 -11.07 9.56 22.20
CA GLN A 825 -11.31 8.45 23.11
C GLN A 825 -12.79 8.07 23.17
N LEU A 826 -13.70 9.03 23.36
CA LEU A 826 -15.14 8.80 23.37
C LEU A 826 -15.64 8.19 22.06
N TYR A 827 -15.07 8.62 20.92
CA TYR A 827 -15.42 8.06 19.62
C TYR A 827 -15.06 6.58 19.50
N PHE A 828 -13.87 6.17 19.98
CA PHE A 828 -13.46 4.76 19.98
C PHE A 828 -14.19 3.91 21.03
N GLU A 829 -14.57 4.48 22.18
CA GLU A 829 -15.42 3.80 23.16
C GLU A 829 -16.80 3.47 22.58
N ARG A 830 -17.33 4.37 21.72
CA ARG A 830 -18.61 4.15 21.03
C ARG A 830 -18.50 3.20 19.83
N PHE A 831 -17.40 3.29 19.09
CA PHE A 831 -17.16 2.51 17.87
C PHE A 831 -15.86 1.69 17.98
N PRO A 832 -15.80 0.70 18.88
CA PRO A 832 -14.56 -0.05 19.15
C PRO A 832 -13.99 -0.74 17.90
N GLY A 833 -14.87 -1.24 17.02
CA GLY A 833 -14.46 -1.89 15.76
C GLY A 833 -13.64 -0.99 14.82
N ILE A 834 -13.78 0.33 14.89
CA ILE A 834 -12.92 1.25 14.10
C ILE A 834 -11.47 1.16 14.58
N LYS A 835 -11.25 1.15 15.90
CA LYS A 835 -9.91 1.05 16.47
C LYS A 835 -9.26 -0.29 16.11
N ASP A 836 -10.02 -1.38 16.22
CA ASP A 836 -9.54 -2.72 15.87
C ASP A 836 -9.17 -2.81 14.39
N TYR A 837 -10.00 -2.25 13.50
CA TYR A 837 -9.68 -2.14 12.08
C TYR A 837 -8.39 -1.35 11.82
N MET A 838 -8.21 -0.20 12.47
CA MET A 838 -7.01 0.63 12.30
C MET A 838 -5.73 -0.12 12.72
N GLU A 839 -5.76 -0.83 13.86
CA GLU A 839 -4.62 -1.61 14.33
C GLU A 839 -4.34 -2.81 13.42
N LYS A 840 -5.36 -3.61 13.07
CA LYS A 840 -5.23 -4.75 12.16
C LYS A 840 -4.66 -4.33 10.80
N THR A 841 -5.15 -3.23 10.24
CA THR A 841 -4.69 -2.72 8.94
C THR A 841 -3.23 -2.27 9.00
N LYS A 842 -2.81 -1.60 10.09
CA LYS A 842 -1.39 -1.23 10.28
C LYS A 842 -0.49 -2.47 10.39
N ILE A 843 -0.91 -3.49 11.14
CA ILE A 843 -0.16 -4.74 11.28
C ILE A 843 -0.03 -5.41 9.90
N PHE A 844 -1.15 -5.57 9.18
CA PHE A 844 -1.16 -6.15 7.84
C PHE A 844 -0.26 -5.39 6.87
N ALA A 845 -0.37 -4.06 6.83
CA ALA A 845 0.43 -3.21 5.96
C ALA A 845 1.92 -3.33 6.27
N ARG A 846 2.29 -3.38 7.56
CA ARG A 846 3.69 -3.61 7.97
C ARG A 846 4.17 -5.01 7.61
N GLN A 847 3.35 -6.04 7.68
CA GLN A 847 3.76 -7.40 7.33
C GLN A 847 3.95 -7.56 5.82
N ASN A 848 2.96 -7.12 5.03
CA ASN A 848 2.86 -7.41 3.60
C ASN A 848 3.43 -6.30 2.69
N GLY A 849 3.60 -5.08 3.19
CA GLY A 849 4.04 -3.93 2.38
C GLY A 849 2.96 -3.32 1.49
N TYR A 850 1.71 -3.80 1.59
CA TYR A 850 0.54 -3.30 0.89
C TYR A 850 -0.74 -3.52 1.71
N VAL A 851 -1.84 -2.92 1.28
CA VAL A 851 -3.21 -3.18 1.76
C VAL A 851 -4.12 -3.51 0.59
N GLU A 852 -5.26 -4.16 0.86
CA GLU A 852 -6.20 -4.58 -0.18
C GLU A 852 -7.58 -3.92 -0.03
N THR A 853 -8.24 -3.64 -1.17
CA THR A 853 -9.66 -3.25 -1.21
C THR A 853 -10.57 -4.46 -1.03
N ILE A 854 -11.87 -4.23 -0.79
CA ILE A 854 -12.87 -5.32 -0.69
C ILE A 854 -12.97 -6.20 -1.94
N PHE A 855 -12.46 -5.74 -3.09
CA PHE A 855 -12.44 -6.52 -4.33
C PHE A 855 -11.11 -7.21 -4.62
N GLY A 856 -10.07 -6.91 -3.83
CA GLY A 856 -8.72 -7.49 -3.94
C GLY A 856 -7.69 -6.60 -4.65
N ARG A 857 -7.96 -5.30 -4.87
CA ARG A 857 -6.94 -4.39 -5.43
C ARG A 857 -5.86 -4.14 -4.38
N ARG A 858 -4.59 -4.29 -4.76
CA ARG A 858 -3.44 -4.01 -3.89
C ARG A 858 -2.99 -2.56 -4.02
N ILE A 859 -2.64 -1.96 -2.89
CA ILE A 859 -2.11 -0.60 -2.77
C ILE A 859 -0.85 -0.67 -1.92
N HIS A 860 0.30 -0.41 -2.54
CA HIS A 860 1.61 -0.63 -1.94
C HIS A 860 2.10 0.60 -1.16
N TYR A 861 2.80 0.33 -0.06
CA TYR A 861 3.40 1.32 0.83
C TYR A 861 4.86 0.91 1.14
N PRO A 862 5.81 1.12 0.21
CA PRO A 862 7.19 0.68 0.40
C PRO A 862 7.87 1.28 1.64
N GLU A 863 7.44 2.48 2.06
CA GLU A 863 7.96 3.18 3.24
C GLU A 863 7.19 2.91 4.54
N ILE A 864 6.32 1.90 4.58
CA ILE A 864 5.55 1.53 5.78
C ILE A 864 6.44 1.10 6.96
N LYS A 865 7.68 0.69 6.69
CA LYS A 865 8.71 0.32 7.70
C LYS A 865 9.78 1.41 7.89
N ALA A 866 9.58 2.62 7.39
CA ALA A 866 10.59 3.69 7.48
C ALA A 866 11.03 3.93 8.93
N THR A 867 12.35 4.12 9.13
CA THR A 867 12.93 4.47 10.43
C THR A 867 12.50 5.87 10.88
N ASN A 868 12.28 6.78 9.92
CA ASN A 868 11.74 8.10 10.17
C ASN A 868 10.27 8.00 10.61
N LEU A 869 10.00 8.43 11.86
CA LEU A 869 8.68 8.37 12.47
C LEU A 869 7.61 9.16 11.68
N GLN A 870 7.96 10.30 11.09
CA GLN A 870 7.00 11.12 10.33
C GLN A 870 6.58 10.42 9.03
N VAL A 871 7.54 9.87 8.29
CA VAL A 871 7.30 9.10 7.07
C VAL A 871 6.49 7.86 7.37
N ARG A 872 6.87 7.11 8.41
CA ARG A 872 6.13 5.91 8.85
C ARG A 872 4.70 6.24 9.27
N SER A 873 4.51 7.27 10.09
CA SER A 873 3.17 7.68 10.56
C SER A 873 2.29 8.21 9.44
N PHE A 874 2.88 8.78 8.39
CA PHE A 874 2.14 9.15 7.18
C PHE A 874 1.67 7.91 6.41
N ASN A 875 2.57 6.96 6.14
CA ASN A 875 2.24 5.71 5.43
C ASN A 875 1.22 4.87 6.21
N GLU A 876 1.31 4.79 7.53
CA GLU A 876 0.33 4.08 8.36
C GLU A 876 -1.08 4.69 8.27
N ARG A 877 -1.18 6.02 8.28
CA ARG A 877 -2.48 6.69 8.07
C ARG A 877 -3.00 6.48 6.66
N ALA A 878 -2.13 6.56 5.66
CA ALA A 878 -2.51 6.31 4.27
C ALA A 878 -3.02 4.86 4.09
N ALA A 879 -2.33 3.88 4.69
CA ALA A 879 -2.70 2.46 4.64
C ALA A 879 -4.06 2.16 5.31
N ILE A 880 -4.43 2.89 6.37
CA ILE A 880 -5.78 2.78 6.99
C ILE A 880 -6.87 3.27 6.03
N ASN A 881 -6.58 4.33 5.25
CA ASN A 881 -7.56 5.00 4.40
C ASN A 881 -7.71 4.34 3.03
N ALA A 882 -6.64 3.75 2.52
CA ALA A 882 -6.58 3.15 1.19
C ALA A 882 -7.66 2.08 0.94
N PRO A 883 -7.92 1.12 1.86
CA PRO A 883 -8.97 0.13 1.67
C PRO A 883 -10.36 0.77 1.55
N ILE A 884 -10.63 1.84 2.29
CA ILE A 884 -11.92 2.54 2.28
C ILE A 884 -12.10 3.29 0.96
N GLN A 885 -11.15 4.18 0.64
CA GLN A 885 -11.21 5.03 -0.54
C GLN A 885 -11.10 4.23 -1.83
N GLY A 886 -10.25 3.20 -1.85
CA GLY A 886 -10.08 2.35 -3.02
C GLY A 886 -11.26 1.43 -3.25
N SER A 887 -11.91 0.94 -2.19
CA SER A 887 -13.17 0.22 -2.34
C SER A 887 -14.28 1.12 -2.89
N ALA A 888 -14.36 2.39 -2.46
CA ALA A 888 -15.32 3.34 -3.02
C ALA A 888 -15.06 3.58 -4.51
N ALA A 889 -13.79 3.78 -4.87
CA ALA A 889 -13.38 3.94 -6.26
C ALA A 889 -13.72 2.70 -7.09
N ASP A 890 -13.43 1.49 -6.61
CA ASP A 890 -13.76 0.24 -7.29
C ASP A 890 -15.29 0.06 -7.48
N ILE A 891 -16.12 0.47 -6.51
CA ILE A 891 -17.59 0.47 -6.65
C ILE A 891 -18.03 1.43 -7.77
N ILE A 892 -17.51 2.66 -7.79
CA ILE A 892 -17.83 3.65 -8.83
C ILE A 892 -17.39 3.14 -10.20
N ARG A 893 -16.17 2.60 -10.33
CA ARG A 893 -15.66 2.00 -11.58
C ARG A 893 -16.60 0.91 -12.09
N ARG A 894 -17.09 0.04 -11.20
CA ARG A 894 -18.06 -1.01 -11.58
C ARG A 894 -19.40 -0.43 -12.02
N ALA A 895 -19.91 0.58 -11.32
CA ALA A 895 -21.13 1.27 -11.75
C ALA A 895 -20.96 1.84 -13.16
N MET A 896 -19.81 2.47 -13.43
CA MET A 896 -19.47 3.03 -14.75
C MET A 896 -19.45 1.97 -15.85
N ILE A 897 -18.79 0.84 -15.60
CA ILE A 897 -18.67 -0.28 -16.56
C ILE A 897 -20.05 -0.87 -16.90
N HIS A 898 -20.95 -0.99 -15.94
CA HIS A 898 -22.27 -1.58 -16.15
C HIS A 898 -23.32 -0.60 -16.67
N MET A 899 -23.05 0.71 -16.66
CA MET A 899 -24.07 1.72 -16.90
C MET A 899 -24.58 1.73 -18.34
N GLU A 900 -23.69 1.71 -19.33
CA GLU A 900 -24.11 1.83 -20.73
C GLU A 900 -24.93 0.62 -21.18
N ASP A 901 -24.55 -0.60 -20.80
CA ASP A 901 -25.32 -1.81 -21.09
C ASP A 901 -26.72 -1.76 -20.46
N ALA A 902 -26.83 -1.23 -19.23
CA ALA A 902 -28.11 -1.08 -18.55
C ALA A 902 -29.01 -0.04 -19.23
N LEU A 903 -28.46 1.09 -19.68
CA LEU A 903 -29.19 2.10 -20.44
C LEU A 903 -29.64 1.56 -21.81
N GLN A 904 -28.76 0.86 -22.52
CA GLN A 904 -29.08 0.26 -23.82
C GLN A 904 -30.19 -0.78 -23.72
N LYS A 905 -30.17 -1.64 -22.69
CA LYS A 905 -31.21 -2.64 -22.44
C LYS A 905 -32.59 -2.01 -22.28
N GLU A 906 -32.65 -0.84 -21.63
CA GLU A 906 -33.87 -0.09 -21.42
C GLU A 906 -34.21 0.89 -22.56
N LYS A 907 -33.41 0.88 -23.63
CA LYS A 907 -33.50 1.75 -24.82
C LYS A 907 -33.46 3.24 -24.48
N LEU A 908 -32.62 3.59 -23.51
CA LEU A 908 -32.40 4.98 -23.07
C LEU A 908 -31.20 5.58 -23.81
N SER A 909 -31.33 6.85 -24.17
CA SER A 909 -30.37 7.64 -24.94
C SER A 909 -29.42 8.46 -24.06
N ALA A 910 -29.52 8.30 -22.74
CA ALA A 910 -28.70 8.99 -21.75
C ALA A 910 -27.19 8.73 -21.95
N LYS A 911 -26.38 9.78 -21.76
CA LYS A 911 -24.92 9.74 -21.94
C LYS A 911 -24.21 10.12 -20.67
N MET A 912 -23.37 9.24 -20.16
CA MET A 912 -22.46 9.57 -19.06
C MET A 912 -21.39 10.54 -19.56
N LEU A 913 -21.23 11.65 -18.85
CA LEU A 913 -20.33 12.75 -19.23
C LEU A 913 -19.12 12.85 -18.30
N LEU A 914 -19.36 12.91 -16.99
CA LEU A 914 -18.32 13.18 -16.00
C LEU A 914 -18.42 12.26 -14.79
N GLN A 915 -17.26 11.99 -14.21
CA GLN A 915 -17.06 11.41 -12.90
C GLN A 915 -16.33 12.45 -12.03
N VAL A 916 -16.93 12.86 -10.92
CA VAL A 916 -16.36 13.84 -9.98
C VAL A 916 -16.54 13.34 -8.55
N HIS A 917 -15.45 13.09 -7.83
CA HIS A 917 -15.49 12.50 -6.48
C HIS A 917 -16.28 11.19 -6.40
N ASP A 918 -17.50 11.20 -5.86
CA ASP A 918 -18.39 10.04 -5.75
C ASP A 918 -19.67 10.23 -6.62
N GLU A 919 -19.67 11.24 -7.50
CA GLU A 919 -20.76 11.69 -8.36
C GLU A 919 -20.53 11.25 -9.82
N LEU A 920 -21.60 10.80 -10.47
CA LEU A 920 -21.70 10.56 -11.91
C LEU A 920 -22.71 11.52 -12.54
N ILE A 921 -22.30 12.19 -13.62
CA ILE A 921 -23.11 13.21 -14.31
C ILE A 921 -23.45 12.72 -15.70
N PHE A 922 -24.72 12.88 -16.06
CA PHE A 922 -25.31 12.42 -17.31
C PHE A 922 -25.99 13.57 -18.05
N GLU A 923 -25.98 13.50 -19.37
CA GLU A 923 -26.86 14.26 -20.25
C GLU A 923 -27.99 13.35 -20.69
N VAL A 924 -29.23 13.78 -20.47
CA VAL A 924 -30.42 12.94 -20.64
C VAL A 924 -31.49 13.73 -21.41
N PRO A 925 -32.15 13.14 -22.44
CA PRO A 925 -33.34 13.74 -23.03
C PRO A 925 -34.42 14.02 -21.96
N GLU A 926 -35.09 15.16 -22.04
CA GLU A 926 -36.07 15.59 -21.02
C GLU A 926 -37.18 14.53 -20.81
N ASP A 927 -37.64 13.91 -21.89
CA ASP A 927 -38.69 12.88 -21.92
C ASP A 927 -38.27 11.52 -21.35
N GLU A 928 -36.96 11.24 -21.29
CA GLU A 928 -36.40 10.00 -20.76
C GLU A 928 -35.89 10.14 -19.31
N SER A 929 -35.93 11.34 -18.75
CA SER A 929 -35.22 11.72 -17.52
C SER A 929 -35.62 10.89 -16.28
N GLU A 930 -36.92 10.70 -16.05
CA GLU A 930 -37.42 9.90 -14.92
C GLU A 930 -37.05 8.43 -15.03
N LYS A 931 -37.21 7.83 -16.22
CA LYS A 931 -36.86 6.42 -16.46
C LYS A 931 -35.35 6.22 -16.29
N THR A 932 -34.55 7.16 -16.79
CA THR A 932 -33.10 7.15 -16.65
C THR A 932 -32.68 7.23 -15.19
N MET A 933 -33.28 8.10 -14.39
CA MET A 933 -33.03 8.19 -12.96
C MET A 933 -33.19 6.84 -12.25
N VAL A 934 -34.26 6.10 -12.53
CA VAL A 934 -34.51 4.78 -11.93
C VAL A 934 -33.40 3.79 -12.31
N VAL A 935 -32.98 3.76 -13.57
CA VAL A 935 -31.94 2.85 -14.06
C VAL A 935 -30.58 3.20 -13.44
N VAL A 936 -30.18 4.47 -13.50
CA VAL A 936 -28.90 4.96 -12.96
C VAL A 936 -28.81 4.65 -11.46
N LYS A 937 -29.85 4.99 -10.70
CA LYS A 937 -29.92 4.71 -9.26
C LYS A 937 -29.75 3.21 -8.99
N LYS A 938 -30.51 2.37 -9.70
CA LYS A 938 -30.45 0.92 -9.54
C LYS A 938 -29.06 0.35 -9.84
N VAL A 939 -28.41 0.79 -10.92
CA VAL A 939 -27.06 0.31 -11.30
C VAL A 939 -26.05 0.70 -10.22
N MET A 940 -26.08 1.96 -9.78
CA MET A 940 -25.12 2.45 -8.79
C MET A 940 -25.32 1.80 -7.42
N GLU A 941 -26.55 1.67 -6.92
CA GLU A 941 -26.83 1.04 -5.62
C GLU A 941 -26.45 -0.46 -5.61
N ASN A 942 -26.50 -1.12 -6.77
CA ASN A 942 -26.15 -2.54 -6.92
C ASN A 942 -24.76 -2.79 -7.50
N ALA A 943 -23.91 -1.76 -7.60
CA ALA A 943 -22.61 -1.86 -8.27
C ALA A 943 -21.66 -2.88 -7.62
N ALA A 944 -21.87 -3.24 -6.34
CA ALA A 944 -21.11 -4.29 -5.66
C ALA A 944 -21.58 -5.72 -6.01
N MET A 945 -22.83 -5.90 -6.44
CA MET A 945 -23.44 -7.20 -6.74
C MET A 945 -23.05 -7.71 -8.14
N PRO A 946 -23.04 -9.03 -8.40
CA PRO A 946 -23.20 -10.12 -7.44
C PRO A 946 -21.90 -10.48 -6.70
N VAL A 947 -20.78 -9.81 -7.01
CA VAL A 947 -19.45 -10.16 -6.50
C VAL A 947 -19.36 -10.06 -4.98
N LEU A 948 -19.99 -9.05 -4.38
CA LEU A 948 -19.99 -8.83 -2.94
C LEU A 948 -21.32 -8.18 -2.52
N SER A 949 -21.98 -8.78 -1.53
CA SER A 949 -23.11 -8.14 -0.85
C SER A 949 -22.58 -7.34 0.33
N LEU A 950 -22.70 -6.02 0.28
CA LEU A 950 -22.35 -5.16 1.40
C LEU A 950 -23.36 -5.36 2.54
N SER A 951 -22.86 -5.33 3.77
CA SER A 951 -23.70 -5.42 4.98
C SER A 951 -24.48 -4.13 5.26
N VAL A 952 -24.10 -3.04 4.59
CA VAL A 952 -24.84 -1.78 4.57
C VAL A 952 -25.20 -1.49 3.12
N PRO A 953 -26.49 -1.26 2.79
CA PRO A 953 -26.88 -0.94 1.42
C PRO A 953 -26.26 0.38 0.98
N LEU A 954 -25.84 0.46 -0.28
CA LEU A 954 -25.45 1.73 -0.89
C LEU A 954 -26.71 2.56 -1.14
N GLU A 955 -26.58 3.87 -1.02
CA GLU A 955 -27.67 4.81 -1.28
C GLU A 955 -27.17 5.88 -2.24
N VAL A 956 -27.96 6.17 -3.26
CA VAL A 956 -27.63 7.14 -4.31
C VAL A 956 -28.70 8.21 -4.35
N LYS A 957 -28.27 9.46 -4.25
CA LYS A 957 -29.14 10.63 -4.48
C LYS A 957 -29.05 11.02 -5.93
N VAL A 958 -30.21 11.13 -6.57
CA VAL A 958 -30.29 11.52 -7.97
C VAL A 958 -31.13 12.78 -8.08
N MET A 959 -30.61 13.75 -8.81
CA MET A 959 -31.23 15.05 -9.03
C MET A 959 -31.13 15.40 -10.52
N ILE A 960 -32.15 16.07 -11.04
CA ILE A 960 -32.27 16.43 -12.45
C ILE A 960 -32.43 17.95 -12.52
N ALA A 961 -31.58 18.61 -13.31
CA ALA A 961 -31.66 20.05 -13.51
C ALA A 961 -31.07 20.48 -14.86
N LYS A 962 -31.14 21.79 -15.15
CA LYS A 962 -30.64 22.34 -16.42
C LYS A 962 -29.14 22.65 -16.40
N ASN A 963 -28.58 22.86 -15.22
CA ASN A 963 -27.17 23.11 -15.01
C ASN A 963 -26.63 22.27 -13.84
N TRP A 964 -25.30 22.17 -13.76
CA TRP A 964 -24.66 21.30 -12.79
C TRP A 964 -24.83 21.78 -11.34
N ASP A 965 -24.91 23.09 -11.07
CA ASP A 965 -25.13 23.57 -9.69
C ASP A 965 -26.51 23.20 -9.16
N GLU A 966 -27.55 23.28 -9.99
CA GLU A 966 -28.91 22.91 -9.60
C GLU A 966 -29.11 21.39 -9.50
N ALA A 967 -28.33 20.62 -10.27
CA ALA A 967 -28.36 19.16 -10.22
C ALA A 967 -27.58 18.61 -9.01
N HIS A 968 -26.66 19.39 -8.43
CA HIS A 968 -25.83 18.98 -7.29
C HIS A 968 -26.47 19.38 -5.96
#